data_AF-A0A167C6W3-F1
#
_entry.id   AF-A0A167C6W3-F1
#
_cell.length_a   1.000
_cell.length_b   1.000
_cell.length_c   1.000
_cell.angle_alpha   90.00
_cell.angle_beta   90.00
_cell.angle_gamma   90.00
#
_symmetry.space_group_name_H-M   'P 1'
#
loop_
_entity.id
_entity.type
_entity.pdbx_description
1 polymer ?
#
loop_
_entity_poly.entity_id
_entity_poly.type
_entity_poly.pdbx_seq_one_letter_code
_entity_poly.pdbx_strand_id
1 'polypeptide(L)'
;MNAYWKLLPLVAAITLTACGGGSSSGGGVNAGADGGNVETPNGPGDGGEGEGDGEPDEGGGGETGANPPAAVRFIVIGDSGSGSAGQYAVGQAIADVCDGKDEFVGDMAFAGCDLVVGLGDNIYESGVTSVDDPQFAEKFEKPFEPVQLPFYMVLGNHDNTGYVGGDGAGNARGEFQVDYSYFDGRLSDRWNMPDRYFKHSAGNTSQGERPLVDFFALDSNPIAGGFADPDIAYAYHTYGVDQRNWAVNAIAGSNAVFRIGMAHHPYLSNGSHGNAGNYDGVPSELLPVLAGERWKAFMEEAVCDQTDFFFAGHDHDLQVLNAVPSCGRTEFVVSGAAGKTRSIDDPERNAARFQQGDTYGFFWMKAVEANAETMAPAQLCIEAYTVDPEAEGLGVISGGELTPAYTHCYEKQPMVLLSGNNDFSGQPLGDGALPLPLPDGFDADFTGPLKELRETLVSGFTEVGANLPEEQRQVFDQIIAGTDILFNAMDAATAAILEGDSSEMTQSVQAVLAASEQLQAIDTSGLPAPFDQLGSAFDALAAGVGTGSGDVGVGGDGSTVDDVAFIAAPLVSLSRNLNNILDGVEEQVPGEVPVFAGLTSVLSTVSLGLANTLEQLVMLDTSATGEQLLGTVQGTLENLVNDVLWLNQIPGAEDYTTLPGDAL
;
A
#
# COMPACT_ATOMS: atom_id res chain seq x y z
N MET A 1 28.02 48.02 -17.82
CA MET A 1 27.33 49.04 -17.00
C MET A 1 25.84 48.92 -17.24
N ASN A 2 25.08 48.67 -16.17
CA ASN A 2 23.64 48.81 -15.91
C ASN A 2 22.62 48.92 -17.07
N ALA A 3 21.64 48.00 -17.07
CA ALA A 3 20.20 48.28 -16.90
C ALA A 3 19.45 46.94 -16.73
N TYR A 4 19.02 46.55 -15.52
CA TYR A 4 17.78 46.90 -14.83
C TYR A 4 16.47 46.35 -15.45
N TRP A 5 15.95 45.33 -14.76
CA TRP A 5 14.55 44.94 -14.51
C TRP A 5 13.42 45.68 -15.27
N LYS A 6 12.45 44.88 -15.77
CA LYS A 6 11.05 45.29 -15.90
C LYS A 6 10.12 44.22 -15.33
N LEU A 7 9.49 44.55 -14.20
CA LEU A 7 8.24 43.98 -13.71
C LEU A 7 7.21 45.12 -13.69
N LEU A 8 5.95 44.84 -14.01
CA LEU A 8 4.75 45.58 -13.57
C LEU A 8 3.49 44.73 -13.91
N PRO A 9 2.39 44.84 -13.14
CA PRO A 9 1.33 43.83 -13.07
C PRO A 9 0.05 44.22 -13.83
N LEU A 10 -0.97 43.35 -13.79
CA LEU A 10 -2.36 43.80 -13.87
C LEU A 10 -3.29 42.96 -12.97
N VAL A 11 -4.17 43.63 -12.22
CA VAL A 11 -5.17 43.05 -11.33
C VAL A 11 -6.57 43.50 -11.79
N ALA A 12 -7.51 42.55 -11.79
CA ALA A 12 -8.97 42.64 -11.75
C ALA A 12 -9.73 43.78 -12.47
N ALA A 13 -10.76 43.38 -13.22
CA ALA A 13 -11.94 44.20 -13.49
C ALA A 13 -13.22 43.33 -13.37
N ILE A 14 -13.96 43.49 -12.27
CA ILE A 14 -15.29 42.90 -12.06
C ILE A 14 -16.34 43.94 -12.49
N THR A 15 -17.31 43.55 -13.32
CA THR A 15 -18.46 44.40 -13.66
C THR A 15 -19.77 43.80 -13.14
N LEU A 16 -20.29 44.39 -12.07
CA LEU A 16 -21.67 44.21 -11.62
C LEU A 16 -22.67 44.78 -12.64
N THR A 17 -23.75 44.04 -12.90
CA THR A 17 -25.02 44.64 -13.34
C THR A 17 -26.17 43.93 -12.65
N ALA A 18 -27.10 44.71 -12.07
CA ALA A 18 -28.14 44.20 -11.18
C ALA A 18 -29.55 44.36 -11.77
N CYS A 19 -30.42 43.38 -11.50
CA CYS A 19 -31.89 43.44 -11.45
C CYS A 19 -32.34 42.14 -10.75
N GLY A 20 -33.30 42.08 -9.83
CA GLY A 20 -34.05 43.14 -9.14
C GLY A 20 -35.10 42.44 -8.25
N GLY A 21 -35.09 42.68 -6.94
CA GLY A 21 -35.95 41.96 -5.99
C GLY A 21 -37.38 42.50 -5.90
N GLY A 22 -38.34 41.61 -5.64
CA GLY A 22 -39.75 41.95 -5.41
C GLY A 22 -40.43 40.91 -4.53
N SER A 23 -40.56 41.20 -3.24
CA SER A 23 -41.07 40.30 -2.20
C SER A 23 -42.61 40.23 -2.16
N SER A 24 -43.15 39.10 -1.67
CA SER A 24 -44.50 39.04 -1.09
C SER A 24 -44.54 38.08 0.10
N SER A 25 -45.47 38.31 1.02
CA SER A 25 -45.44 37.79 2.40
C SER A 25 -46.72 37.06 2.81
N GLY A 26 -46.57 35.96 3.56
CA GLY A 26 -47.59 35.30 4.40
C GLY A 26 -46.89 34.16 5.15
N GLY A 27 -46.80 34.16 6.48
CA GLY A 27 -47.85 33.71 7.41
C GLY A 27 -47.89 32.17 7.46
N GLY A 28 -47.77 31.46 8.59
CA GLY A 28 -47.59 31.86 9.98
C GLY A 28 -48.01 30.73 10.94
N VAL A 29 -47.06 30.28 11.79
CA VAL A 29 -47.20 29.56 13.08
C VAL A 29 -47.93 28.20 13.24
N ASN A 30 -47.19 27.28 13.86
CA ASN A 30 -47.56 26.29 14.90
C ASN A 30 -48.34 24.98 14.62
N ALA A 31 -47.59 23.86 14.76
CA ALA A 31 -47.63 22.88 15.87
C ALA A 31 -48.86 21.98 16.14
N GLY A 32 -48.56 20.69 16.43
CA GLY A 32 -49.49 19.64 16.89
C GLY A 32 -49.63 18.51 15.86
N ALA A 33 -48.86 17.41 15.89
CA ALA A 33 -48.75 16.33 16.89
C ALA A 33 -49.73 15.14 16.65
N ASP A 34 -49.15 13.94 16.76
CA ASP A 34 -49.73 12.65 17.20
C ASP A 34 -50.00 11.53 16.16
N GLY A 35 -49.74 10.29 16.58
CA GLY A 35 -49.89 9.03 15.83
C GLY A 35 -48.77 8.72 14.83
N GLY A 36 -47.88 7.72 14.99
CA GLY A 36 -47.80 6.65 16.00
C GLY A 36 -48.10 5.28 15.40
N ASN A 37 -47.07 4.46 15.18
CA ASN A 37 -47.18 3.01 15.34
C ASN A 37 -45.80 2.38 15.62
N VAL A 38 -45.81 1.36 16.47
CA VAL A 38 -44.63 0.59 16.93
C VAL A 38 -44.84 -0.84 16.48
N GLU A 39 -43.84 -1.47 15.87
CA GLU A 39 -43.56 -2.90 16.07
C GLU A 39 -42.06 -3.12 16.25
N THR A 40 -41.74 -4.01 17.18
CA THR A 40 -40.40 -4.39 17.67
C THR A 40 -40.43 -5.89 17.99
N PRO A 41 -39.33 -6.50 18.45
CA PRO A 41 -38.29 -7.16 17.66
C PRO A 41 -38.37 -8.70 17.82
N ASN A 42 -37.50 -9.47 17.15
CA ASN A 42 -37.29 -10.89 17.49
C ASN A 42 -35.84 -11.36 17.23
N GLY A 43 -35.08 -11.47 18.32
CA GLY A 43 -34.34 -12.71 18.66
C GLY A 43 -35.02 -13.33 19.90
N PRO A 44 -34.58 -14.48 20.47
CA PRO A 44 -33.28 -15.13 20.31
C PRO A 44 -33.37 -16.67 20.05
N GLY A 45 -32.24 -17.40 20.04
CA GLY A 45 -32.22 -18.87 20.05
C GLY A 45 -30.82 -19.48 20.23
N ASP A 46 -30.55 -20.03 21.41
CA ASP A 46 -29.30 -20.68 21.83
C ASP A 46 -29.45 -22.22 21.86
N GLY A 47 -28.33 -22.93 21.68
CA GLY A 47 -28.05 -24.27 22.24
C GLY A 47 -28.87 -25.49 21.77
N GLY A 48 -28.18 -26.48 21.19
CA GLY A 48 -28.80 -27.79 20.90
C GLY A 48 -27.85 -28.86 20.35
N GLU A 49 -27.00 -29.44 21.21
CA GLU A 49 -26.31 -30.69 20.89
C GLU A 49 -27.31 -31.85 20.71
N GLY A 50 -27.04 -32.74 19.75
CA GLY A 50 -27.87 -33.90 19.47
C GLY A 50 -27.14 -34.95 18.66
N GLU A 51 -26.40 -35.84 19.34
CA GLU A 51 -25.89 -37.08 18.73
C GLU A 51 -27.05 -37.97 18.26
N GLY A 52 -26.91 -38.58 17.09
CA GLY A 52 -27.93 -39.44 16.48
C GLY A 52 -27.35 -40.30 15.36
N ASP A 53 -26.86 -41.48 15.70
CA ASP A 53 -26.23 -42.43 14.78
C ASP A 53 -27.16 -42.85 13.63
N GLY A 54 -26.64 -42.88 12.39
CA GLY A 54 -27.39 -43.30 11.21
C GLY A 54 -26.57 -43.45 9.91
N GLU A 55 -25.78 -44.53 9.80
CA GLU A 55 -25.32 -45.04 8.49
C GLU A 55 -26.41 -45.94 7.83
N PRO A 56 -26.33 -46.23 6.53
CA PRO A 56 -26.23 -45.28 5.42
C PRO A 56 -27.32 -45.54 4.34
N ASP A 57 -27.79 -44.52 3.63
CA ASP A 57 -28.74 -44.73 2.52
C ASP A 57 -28.01 -44.75 1.16
N GLU A 58 -27.72 -45.94 0.63
CA GLU A 58 -27.24 -46.13 -0.74
C GLU A 58 -28.37 -45.88 -1.75
N GLY A 59 -28.55 -44.62 -2.19
CA GLY A 59 -29.78 -44.30 -2.94
C GLY A 59 -29.82 -43.06 -3.84
N GLY A 60 -28.69 -42.45 -4.23
CA GLY A 60 -28.76 -41.26 -5.10
C GLY A 60 -27.46 -40.93 -5.82
N GLY A 61 -27.38 -41.27 -7.11
CA GLY A 61 -26.35 -40.73 -8.01
C GLY A 61 -26.66 -39.29 -8.37
N GLY A 62 -26.47 -38.37 -7.41
CA GLY A 62 -26.30 -36.96 -7.71
C GLY A 62 -24.92 -36.76 -8.32
N GLU A 63 -24.84 -36.05 -9.44
CA GLU A 63 -23.58 -35.46 -9.87
C GLU A 63 -23.11 -34.56 -8.73
N THR A 64 -21.91 -34.81 -8.19
CA THR A 64 -21.23 -33.84 -7.32
C THR A 64 -20.81 -32.68 -8.21
N GLY A 65 -21.76 -31.80 -8.54
CA GLY A 65 -21.47 -30.53 -9.16
C GLY A 65 -20.58 -29.78 -8.18
N ALA A 66 -19.28 -29.72 -8.48
CA ALA A 66 -18.36 -28.90 -7.72
C ALA A 66 -18.89 -27.46 -7.73
N ASN A 67 -18.80 -26.79 -6.58
CA ASN A 67 -19.16 -25.38 -6.52
C ASN A 67 -18.33 -24.62 -7.58
N PRO A 68 -18.93 -23.63 -8.28
CA PRO A 68 -18.18 -22.83 -9.24
C PRO A 68 -16.96 -22.17 -8.56
N PRO A 69 -15.84 -21.98 -9.27
CA PRO A 69 -14.67 -21.29 -8.72
C PRO A 69 -15.04 -19.94 -8.12
N ALA A 70 -14.38 -19.56 -7.03
CA ALA A 70 -14.66 -18.28 -6.39
C ALA A 70 -14.45 -17.11 -7.37
N ALA A 71 -15.31 -16.10 -7.30
CA ALA A 71 -15.23 -14.94 -8.15
C ALA A 71 -15.61 -13.66 -7.38
N VAL A 72 -14.97 -12.55 -7.74
CA VAL A 72 -15.29 -11.20 -7.28
C VAL A 72 -15.49 -10.33 -8.52
N ARG A 73 -16.65 -9.68 -8.59
CA ARG A 73 -17.09 -8.81 -9.68
C ARG A 73 -17.13 -7.38 -9.16
N PHE A 74 -16.45 -6.46 -9.81
CA PHE A 74 -16.35 -5.10 -9.28
C PHE A 74 -16.31 -4.03 -10.37
N ILE A 75 -16.76 -2.84 -10.01
CA ILE A 75 -16.77 -1.67 -10.88
C ILE A 75 -15.55 -0.79 -10.55
N VAL A 76 -14.90 -0.25 -11.57
CA VAL A 76 -13.80 0.71 -11.44
C VAL A 76 -14.24 2.05 -12.02
N ILE A 77 -14.17 3.11 -11.22
CA ILE A 77 -14.47 4.50 -11.60
C ILE A 77 -13.44 5.46 -10.99
N GLY A 78 -13.24 6.62 -11.60
CA GLY A 78 -12.45 7.74 -11.07
C GLY A 78 -13.05 9.06 -11.54
N ASP A 79 -12.67 10.16 -10.90
CA ASP A 79 -12.97 11.52 -11.38
C ASP A 79 -14.49 11.75 -11.50
N SER A 80 -15.22 11.17 -10.54
CA SER A 80 -16.68 11.09 -10.59
C SER A 80 -17.36 12.36 -10.09
N GLY A 81 -16.73 13.14 -9.20
CA GLY A 81 -17.37 14.07 -8.28
C GLY A 81 -18.02 15.35 -8.84
N SER A 82 -18.48 15.37 -10.09
CA SER A 82 -18.91 16.61 -10.77
C SER A 82 -20.36 17.00 -10.50
N GLY A 83 -21.23 16.04 -10.14
CA GLY A 83 -22.68 16.22 -10.08
C GLY A 83 -23.32 16.45 -11.46
N SER A 84 -22.61 16.14 -12.55
CA SER A 84 -23.07 16.39 -13.93
C SER A 84 -24.09 15.37 -14.41
N ALA A 85 -24.88 15.71 -15.43
CA ALA A 85 -25.79 14.76 -16.07
C ALA A 85 -25.06 13.51 -16.63
N GLY A 86 -23.78 13.64 -17.01
CA GLY A 86 -22.94 12.51 -17.40
C GLY A 86 -22.67 11.56 -16.23
N GLN A 87 -22.39 12.09 -15.03
CA GLN A 87 -22.22 11.27 -13.83
C GLN A 87 -23.50 10.51 -13.44
N TYR A 88 -24.67 11.15 -13.51
CA TYR A 88 -25.95 10.45 -13.27
C TYR A 88 -26.20 9.35 -14.31
N ALA A 89 -25.83 9.57 -15.57
CA ALA A 89 -25.89 8.53 -16.60
C ALA A 89 -24.91 7.38 -16.31
N VAL A 90 -23.69 7.66 -15.84
CA VAL A 90 -22.74 6.62 -15.41
C VAL A 90 -23.29 5.82 -14.23
N GLY A 91 -23.89 6.47 -13.23
CA GLY A 91 -24.52 5.79 -12.08
C GLY A 91 -25.67 4.85 -12.48
N GLN A 92 -26.51 5.27 -13.43
CA GLN A 92 -27.55 4.38 -13.98
C GLN A 92 -26.95 3.26 -14.84
N ALA A 93 -25.97 3.56 -15.70
CA ALA A 93 -25.33 2.58 -16.56
C ALA A 93 -24.57 1.50 -15.77
N ILE A 94 -24.00 1.85 -14.61
CA ILE A 94 -23.40 0.88 -13.68
C ILE A 94 -24.48 -0.09 -13.15
N ALA A 95 -25.62 0.43 -12.69
CA ALA A 95 -26.71 -0.42 -12.21
C ALA A 95 -27.25 -1.34 -13.34
N ASP A 96 -27.49 -0.79 -14.53
CA ASP A 96 -27.95 -1.54 -15.70
C ASP A 96 -26.95 -2.65 -16.12
N VAL A 97 -25.63 -2.38 -16.04
CA VAL A 97 -24.58 -3.39 -16.30
C VAL A 97 -24.54 -4.44 -15.19
N CYS A 98 -24.63 -4.05 -13.92
CA CYS A 98 -24.62 -5.00 -12.80
C CYS A 98 -25.84 -5.94 -12.86
N ASP A 99 -27.05 -5.43 -13.07
CA ASP A 99 -28.27 -6.24 -13.25
C ASP A 99 -28.14 -7.18 -14.48
N GLY A 100 -27.55 -6.69 -15.57
CA GLY A 100 -27.28 -7.47 -16.78
C GLY A 100 -26.15 -8.52 -16.64
N LYS A 101 -25.42 -8.52 -15.52
CA LYS A 101 -24.30 -9.43 -15.22
C LYS A 101 -24.65 -10.51 -14.19
N ASP A 102 -25.90 -10.58 -13.72
CA ASP A 102 -26.37 -11.63 -12.80
C ASP A 102 -26.13 -13.03 -13.38
N GLU A 103 -25.46 -13.89 -12.62
CA GLU A 103 -25.07 -15.24 -13.01
C GLU A 103 -25.87 -16.30 -12.24
N PHE A 104 -26.36 -17.31 -12.95
CA PHE A 104 -27.15 -18.41 -12.37
C PHE A 104 -26.44 -19.75 -12.61
N VAL A 105 -26.06 -20.43 -11.52
CA VAL A 105 -25.42 -21.76 -11.56
C VAL A 105 -26.32 -22.76 -10.85
N GLY A 106 -27.10 -23.51 -11.63
CA GLY A 106 -28.20 -24.32 -11.09
C GLY A 106 -29.26 -23.42 -10.46
N ASP A 107 -29.59 -23.68 -9.19
CA ASP A 107 -30.52 -22.86 -8.39
C ASP A 107 -29.83 -21.72 -7.63
N MET A 108 -28.51 -21.55 -7.76
CA MET A 108 -27.76 -20.46 -7.12
C MET A 108 -27.71 -19.22 -8.00
N ALA A 109 -28.07 -18.07 -7.45
CA ALA A 109 -27.94 -16.76 -8.09
C ALA A 109 -26.74 -16.00 -7.49
N PHE A 110 -25.94 -15.38 -8.35
CA PHE A 110 -24.81 -14.52 -7.99
C PHE A 110 -25.03 -13.15 -8.62
N ALA A 111 -24.99 -12.10 -7.80
CA ALA A 111 -25.12 -10.73 -8.28
C ALA A 111 -24.02 -10.40 -9.30
N GLY A 112 -24.33 -9.59 -10.30
CA GLY A 112 -23.37 -9.19 -11.33
C GLY A 112 -22.23 -8.29 -10.85
N CYS A 113 -22.35 -7.72 -9.65
CA CYS A 113 -21.35 -6.85 -9.00
C CYS A 113 -21.39 -7.02 -7.48
N ASP A 114 -20.21 -7.02 -6.84
CA ASP A 114 -20.01 -7.16 -5.40
C ASP A 114 -19.59 -5.82 -4.73
N LEU A 115 -18.81 -4.99 -5.42
CA LEU A 115 -18.30 -3.69 -4.92
C LEU A 115 -17.93 -2.71 -6.04
N VAL A 116 -17.69 -1.45 -5.67
CA VAL A 116 -17.12 -0.40 -6.52
C VAL A 116 -15.79 0.07 -5.92
N VAL A 117 -14.79 0.34 -6.77
CA VAL A 117 -13.56 1.04 -6.38
C VAL A 117 -13.51 2.42 -7.06
N GLY A 118 -13.27 3.46 -6.27
CA GLY A 118 -13.23 4.87 -6.68
C GLY A 118 -11.83 5.46 -6.62
N LEU A 119 -11.34 5.96 -7.75
CA LEU A 119 -9.95 6.34 -8.01
C LEU A 119 -9.68 7.85 -7.80
N GLY A 120 -10.29 8.44 -6.78
CA GLY A 120 -10.09 9.83 -6.40
C GLY A 120 -10.82 10.85 -7.28
N ASP A 121 -10.65 12.12 -6.93
CA ASP A 121 -11.42 13.26 -7.44
C ASP A 121 -12.93 13.04 -7.21
N ASN A 122 -13.22 12.69 -5.96
CA ASN A 122 -14.53 12.24 -5.52
C ASN A 122 -15.51 13.40 -5.38
N ILE A 123 -15.02 14.61 -5.09
CA ILE A 123 -15.83 15.84 -4.94
C ILE A 123 -15.14 17.03 -5.62
N TYR A 124 -15.53 17.33 -6.86
CA TYR A 124 -15.07 18.53 -7.58
C TYR A 124 -15.71 19.81 -7.03
N GLU A 125 -15.14 21.00 -7.21
CA GLU A 125 -13.80 21.29 -7.75
C GLU A 125 -12.76 21.41 -6.63
N SER A 126 -13.14 21.31 -5.36
CA SER A 126 -12.27 21.67 -4.22
C SER A 126 -12.53 20.83 -2.97
N GLY A 127 -12.95 19.57 -3.15
CA GLY A 127 -13.31 18.68 -2.07
C GLY A 127 -14.49 19.17 -1.24
N VAL A 128 -14.61 18.58 -0.05
CA VAL A 128 -15.53 19.00 1.01
C VAL A 128 -14.84 19.95 1.98
N THR A 129 -15.63 20.58 2.85
CA THR A 129 -15.16 21.51 3.90
C THR A 129 -15.55 21.08 5.32
N SER A 130 -16.33 20.02 5.44
CA SER A 130 -16.70 19.34 6.69
C SER A 130 -17.19 17.93 6.38
N VAL A 131 -17.34 17.10 7.41
CA VAL A 131 -17.88 15.75 7.30
C VAL A 131 -19.39 15.73 6.95
N ASP A 132 -20.11 16.81 7.26
CA ASP A 132 -21.53 17.00 6.96
C ASP A 132 -21.78 17.88 5.72
N ASP A 133 -20.76 18.09 4.88
CA ASP A 133 -20.83 18.95 3.69
C ASP A 133 -21.91 18.43 2.70
N PRO A 134 -22.89 19.26 2.30
CA PRO A 134 -23.96 18.87 1.38
C PRO A 134 -23.46 18.32 0.03
N GLN A 135 -22.20 18.56 -0.34
CA GLN A 135 -21.61 18.01 -1.55
C GLN A 135 -21.57 16.48 -1.58
N PHE A 136 -21.45 15.77 -0.44
CA PHE A 136 -21.61 14.30 -0.41
C PHE A 136 -22.97 13.90 -0.99
N ALA A 137 -24.05 14.60 -0.59
CA ALA A 137 -25.40 14.35 -1.10
C ALA A 137 -25.52 14.65 -2.61
N GLU A 138 -24.86 15.70 -3.10
CA GLU A 138 -25.02 16.19 -4.47
C GLU A 138 -24.14 15.49 -5.50
N LYS A 139 -22.96 15.00 -5.09
CA LYS A 139 -21.89 14.51 -5.97
C LYS A 139 -21.50 13.05 -5.73
N PHE A 140 -21.93 12.43 -4.64
CA PHE A 140 -21.80 10.99 -4.42
C PHE A 140 -23.17 10.31 -4.31
N GLU A 141 -24.00 10.71 -3.33
CA GLU A 141 -25.18 9.92 -2.98
C GLU A 141 -26.25 9.90 -4.07
N LYS A 142 -26.61 11.07 -4.63
CA LYS A 142 -27.65 11.17 -5.68
C LYS A 142 -27.19 10.63 -7.05
N PRO A 143 -26.00 10.97 -7.59
CA PRO A 143 -25.59 10.44 -8.90
C PRO A 143 -25.49 8.92 -8.92
N PHE A 144 -25.09 8.32 -7.80
CA PHE A 144 -24.96 6.88 -7.64
C PHE A 144 -26.13 6.23 -6.88
N GLU A 145 -27.28 6.90 -6.70
CA GLU A 145 -28.45 6.31 -6.01
C GLU A 145 -28.88 4.92 -6.58
N PRO A 146 -28.82 4.66 -7.90
CA PRO A 146 -29.09 3.33 -8.44
C PRO A 146 -28.10 2.23 -7.98
N VAL A 147 -26.89 2.59 -7.53
CA VAL A 147 -25.80 1.65 -7.24
C VAL A 147 -25.77 1.30 -5.74
N GLN A 148 -26.46 0.22 -5.37
CA GLN A 148 -26.60 -0.25 -3.99
C GLN A 148 -25.44 -1.18 -3.54
N LEU A 149 -24.20 -0.74 -3.78
CA LEU A 149 -22.95 -1.46 -3.48
C LEU A 149 -22.07 -0.64 -2.52
N PRO A 150 -21.10 -1.27 -1.82
CA PRO A 150 -20.03 -0.55 -1.13
C PRO A 150 -19.03 0.03 -2.15
N PHE A 151 -18.61 1.27 -1.92
CA PHE A 151 -17.63 2.03 -2.68
C PHE A 151 -16.37 2.21 -1.84
N TYR A 152 -15.24 1.63 -2.28
CA TYR A 152 -13.93 1.80 -1.67
C TYR A 152 -13.17 2.91 -2.39
N MET A 153 -12.93 4.02 -1.70
CA MET A 153 -12.52 5.29 -2.32
C MET A 153 -11.08 5.65 -1.92
N VAL A 154 -10.27 6.13 -2.88
CA VAL A 154 -9.01 6.89 -2.61
C VAL A 154 -9.23 8.40 -2.82
N LEU A 155 -8.24 9.21 -2.47
CA LEU A 155 -8.28 10.68 -2.62
C LEU A 155 -7.57 11.15 -3.90
N GLY A 156 -8.10 12.20 -4.54
CA GLY A 156 -7.46 12.90 -5.66
C GLY A 156 -6.97 14.31 -5.34
N ASN A 157 -6.44 15.02 -6.34
CA ASN A 157 -5.90 16.38 -6.16
C ASN A 157 -6.99 17.45 -5.96
N HIS A 158 -8.21 17.23 -6.46
CA HIS A 158 -9.33 18.11 -6.15
C HIS A 158 -9.85 17.92 -4.72
N ASP A 159 -9.85 16.68 -4.21
CA ASP A 159 -10.22 16.37 -2.82
C ASP A 159 -9.26 17.04 -1.81
N ASN A 160 -7.98 17.17 -2.19
CA ASN A 160 -6.90 17.78 -1.40
C ASN A 160 -6.61 19.26 -1.76
N THR A 161 -7.62 20.01 -2.22
CA THR A 161 -7.43 21.41 -2.68
C THR A 161 -7.01 22.37 -1.54
N GLY A 162 -5.92 23.12 -1.74
CA GLY A 162 -5.46 24.21 -0.87
C GLY A 162 -6.03 25.58 -1.25
N TYR A 163 -5.76 26.04 -2.47
CA TYR A 163 -5.99 27.43 -2.90
C TYR A 163 -6.87 27.56 -4.15
N VAL A 164 -6.67 26.69 -5.14
CA VAL A 164 -7.37 26.65 -6.43
C VAL A 164 -7.82 25.22 -6.66
N GLY A 165 -9.06 25.04 -7.13
CA GLY A 165 -9.61 23.70 -7.34
C GLY A 165 -8.72 22.80 -8.19
N GLY A 166 -8.28 21.69 -7.59
CA GLY A 166 -7.38 20.71 -8.22
C GLY A 166 -5.90 20.95 -8.00
N ASP A 167 -5.48 21.89 -7.16
CA ASP A 167 -4.05 22.14 -6.92
C ASP A 167 -3.36 21.10 -6.03
N GLY A 168 -4.10 20.22 -5.35
CA GLY A 168 -3.55 19.21 -4.43
C GLY A 168 -2.75 19.79 -3.25
N ALA A 169 -2.85 21.09 -2.97
CA ALA A 169 -1.94 21.81 -2.08
C ALA A 169 -2.46 21.97 -0.63
N GLY A 170 -3.45 21.18 -0.22
CA GLY A 170 -4.02 21.22 1.12
C GLY A 170 -4.50 19.84 1.56
N ASN A 171 -3.55 18.95 1.87
CA ASN A 171 -3.83 17.52 2.07
C ASN A 171 -4.74 17.25 3.27
N ALA A 172 -4.64 18.06 4.33
CA ALA A 172 -5.54 17.98 5.49
C ALA A 172 -7.04 18.13 5.15
N ARG A 173 -7.41 18.56 3.94
CA ARG A 173 -8.82 18.56 3.48
C ARG A 173 -9.34 17.14 3.24
N GLY A 174 -8.47 16.22 2.80
CA GLY A 174 -8.84 14.83 2.54
C GLY A 174 -9.42 14.11 3.76
N GLU A 175 -9.02 14.49 4.98
CA GLU A 175 -9.55 13.92 6.23
C GLU A 175 -11.07 13.95 6.31
N PHE A 176 -11.74 14.99 5.80
CA PHE A 176 -13.21 15.06 5.85
C PHE A 176 -13.90 13.94 5.08
N GLN A 177 -13.22 13.31 4.12
CA GLN A 177 -13.71 12.14 3.38
C GLN A 177 -13.40 10.82 4.08
N VAL A 178 -12.29 10.76 4.83
CA VAL A 178 -11.98 9.65 5.75
C VAL A 178 -12.99 9.65 6.92
N ASP A 179 -13.18 10.80 7.56
CA ASP A 179 -14.14 11.04 8.64
C ASP A 179 -15.59 10.66 8.24
N TYR A 180 -15.98 10.86 6.97
CA TYR A 180 -17.33 10.54 6.50
C TYR A 180 -17.63 9.02 6.58
N SER A 181 -16.61 8.18 6.43
CA SER A 181 -16.68 6.72 6.66
C SER A 181 -17.03 6.34 8.09
N TYR A 182 -16.87 7.25 9.05
CA TYR A 182 -17.13 7.05 10.48
C TYR A 182 -18.27 7.93 11.02
N PHE A 183 -18.83 8.81 10.19
CA PHE A 183 -19.82 9.78 10.62
C PHE A 183 -21.23 9.16 10.75
N ASP A 184 -21.76 9.13 11.97
CA ASP A 184 -23.14 8.68 12.27
C ASP A 184 -24.23 9.41 11.46
N GLY A 185 -23.93 10.60 10.93
CA GLY A 185 -24.83 11.41 10.11
C GLY A 185 -24.72 11.18 8.60
N ARG A 186 -23.92 10.21 8.14
CA ARG A 186 -23.80 9.87 6.71
C ARG A 186 -25.13 9.43 6.11
N LEU A 187 -25.27 9.64 4.80
CA LEU A 187 -26.53 9.41 4.09
C LEU A 187 -26.72 7.95 3.65
N SER A 188 -25.63 7.19 3.50
CA SER A 188 -25.65 5.73 3.34
C SER A 188 -24.35 5.08 3.83
N ASP A 189 -24.37 3.77 4.10
CA ASP A 189 -23.18 2.98 4.46
C ASP A 189 -22.32 2.58 3.25
N ARG A 190 -22.58 3.17 2.08
CA ARG A 190 -21.88 2.82 0.83
C ARG A 190 -20.50 3.43 0.76
N TRP A 191 -20.26 4.58 1.38
CA TRP A 191 -18.94 5.22 1.37
C TRP A 191 -17.97 4.52 2.32
N ASN A 192 -16.86 3.99 1.78
CA ASN A 192 -15.82 3.32 2.55
C ASN A 192 -14.43 3.89 2.18
N MET A 193 -13.90 4.71 3.07
CA MET A 193 -12.52 5.23 3.06
C MET A 193 -12.02 5.21 4.52
N PRO A 194 -11.61 4.04 5.06
CA PRO A 194 -11.31 3.89 6.48
C PRO A 194 -10.04 4.62 6.92
N ASP A 195 -9.14 4.91 5.98
CA ASP A 195 -7.95 5.73 6.12
C ASP A 195 -7.64 6.33 4.72
N ARG A 196 -6.63 7.18 4.60
CA ARG A 196 -6.16 7.74 3.32
C ARG A 196 -5.51 6.68 2.43
N TYR A 197 -4.81 5.73 3.05
CA TYR A 197 -4.25 4.53 2.41
C TYR A 197 -4.61 3.30 3.26
N PHE A 198 -5.10 2.24 2.63
CA PHE A 198 -5.65 1.09 3.35
C PHE A 198 -5.67 -0.19 2.49
N LYS A 199 -5.81 -1.34 3.15
CA LYS A 199 -6.03 -2.62 2.48
C LYS A 199 -7.49 -3.03 2.59
N HIS A 200 -8.10 -3.45 1.49
CA HIS A 200 -9.42 -4.10 1.49
C HIS A 200 -9.33 -5.49 0.82
N SER A 201 -9.74 -6.53 1.55
CA SER A 201 -9.80 -7.91 1.07
C SER A 201 -11.21 -8.27 0.60
N ALA A 202 -11.34 -8.78 -0.62
CA ALA A 202 -12.61 -9.13 -1.25
C ALA A 202 -12.63 -10.58 -1.77
N GLY A 203 -13.70 -11.30 -1.41
CA GLY A 203 -13.91 -12.71 -1.74
C GLY A 203 -12.91 -13.65 -1.07
N ASN A 204 -13.28 -14.92 -0.92
CA ASN A 204 -12.39 -15.97 -0.41
C ASN A 204 -12.26 -17.07 -1.47
N THR A 205 -11.08 -17.67 -1.59
CA THR A 205 -10.85 -18.85 -2.43
C THR A 205 -11.70 -20.03 -1.98
N SER A 206 -12.20 -20.82 -2.93
CA SER A 206 -12.87 -22.09 -2.64
C SER A 206 -11.89 -23.14 -2.12
N GLN A 207 -10.58 -22.97 -2.38
CA GLN A 207 -9.51 -23.81 -1.84
C GLN A 207 -8.55 -22.99 -0.97
N GLY A 208 -8.38 -23.39 0.30
CA GLY A 208 -7.34 -22.88 1.19
C GLY A 208 -7.60 -21.54 1.88
N GLU A 209 -8.87 -21.12 2.04
CA GLU A 209 -9.33 -19.97 2.85
C GLU A 209 -8.39 -18.75 2.87
N ARG A 210 -8.12 -18.17 1.70
CA ARG A 210 -7.40 -16.89 1.56
C ARG A 210 -8.17 -15.92 0.67
N PRO A 211 -7.91 -14.60 0.73
CA PRO A 211 -8.61 -13.63 -0.10
C PRO A 211 -8.43 -13.90 -1.60
N LEU A 212 -9.49 -13.70 -2.38
CA LEU A 212 -9.37 -13.76 -3.84
C LEU A 212 -8.69 -12.50 -4.39
N VAL A 213 -9.05 -11.33 -3.84
CA VAL A 213 -8.48 -10.04 -4.24
C VAL A 213 -8.12 -9.23 -2.99
N ASP A 214 -6.89 -8.73 -2.91
CA ASP A 214 -6.53 -7.63 -2.01
C ASP A 214 -6.33 -6.34 -2.82
N PHE A 215 -7.09 -5.31 -2.46
CA PHE A 215 -6.96 -3.95 -2.96
C PHE A 215 -6.10 -3.13 -2.00
N PHE A 216 -5.11 -2.42 -2.55
CA PHE A 216 -4.22 -1.51 -1.83
C PHE A 216 -4.52 -0.08 -2.26
N ALA A 217 -5.33 0.60 -1.47
CA ALA A 217 -5.64 2.01 -1.61
C ALA A 217 -4.44 2.86 -1.20
N LEU A 218 -4.01 3.76 -2.08
CA LEU A 218 -2.84 4.62 -1.93
C LEU A 218 -3.26 6.09 -2.11
N ASP A 219 -2.80 6.96 -1.22
CA ASP A 219 -2.95 8.41 -1.36
C ASP A 219 -1.73 8.97 -2.08
N SER A 220 -1.85 9.09 -3.40
CA SER A 220 -0.76 9.62 -4.22
C SER A 220 -0.60 11.12 -4.14
N ASN A 221 -1.55 11.89 -3.58
CA ASN A 221 -1.49 13.35 -3.67
C ASN A 221 -0.33 14.00 -2.88
N PRO A 222 -0.01 13.62 -1.63
CA PRO A 222 1.20 14.08 -0.91
C PRO A 222 2.54 13.77 -1.61
N ILE A 223 2.53 12.81 -2.55
CA ILE A 223 3.74 12.27 -3.19
C ILE A 223 3.91 12.82 -4.61
N ALA A 224 2.85 12.74 -5.42
CA ALA A 224 2.76 13.24 -6.78
C ALA A 224 2.56 14.77 -6.85
N GLY A 225 2.00 15.36 -5.80
CA GLY A 225 1.63 16.77 -5.73
C GLY A 225 2.81 17.71 -5.99
N GLY A 226 2.60 18.67 -6.89
CA GLY A 226 3.61 19.65 -7.28
C GLY A 226 3.99 20.65 -6.18
N PHE A 227 3.21 20.74 -5.11
CA PHE A 227 3.41 21.65 -3.98
C PHE A 227 3.78 20.86 -2.73
N ALA A 228 4.81 21.34 -2.01
CA ALA A 228 5.08 20.83 -0.67
C ALA A 228 3.99 21.31 0.30
N ASP A 229 3.40 20.38 1.05
CA ASP A 229 2.47 20.74 2.13
C ASP A 229 3.28 21.44 3.27
N PRO A 230 2.80 22.59 3.80
CA PRO A 230 3.42 23.22 4.97
C PRO A 230 3.22 22.43 6.27
N ASP A 231 2.28 21.49 6.31
CA ASP A 231 2.11 20.57 7.43
C ASP A 231 2.98 19.32 7.24
N ILE A 232 3.85 19.06 8.21
CA ILE A 232 4.77 17.92 8.19
C ILE A 232 4.02 16.58 8.29
N ALA A 233 2.76 16.56 8.76
CA ALA A 233 1.92 15.37 8.73
C ALA A 233 1.57 14.89 7.31
N TYR A 234 1.72 15.74 6.29
CA TYR A 234 1.45 15.43 4.87
C TYR A 234 2.64 15.71 3.95
N ALA A 235 3.83 15.95 4.50
CA ALA A 235 5.02 16.18 3.70
C ALA A 235 5.55 14.85 3.14
N TYR A 236 5.97 14.83 1.86
CA TYR A 236 6.42 13.61 1.19
C TYR A 236 7.57 12.86 1.90
N HIS A 237 8.41 13.56 2.67
CA HIS A 237 9.59 13.00 3.36
C HIS A 237 9.27 12.38 4.72
N THR A 238 8.02 12.50 5.18
CA THR A 238 7.46 11.82 6.35
C THR A 238 6.32 10.92 5.86
N TYR A 239 5.16 11.51 5.56
CA TYR A 239 3.96 10.82 5.10
C TYR A 239 4.18 9.92 3.88
N GLY A 240 4.97 10.38 2.91
CA GLY A 240 5.28 9.58 1.72
C GLY A 240 6.17 8.37 2.03
N VAL A 241 7.09 8.51 2.99
CA VAL A 241 7.95 7.42 3.50
C VAL A 241 7.13 6.44 4.33
N ASP A 242 6.25 6.93 5.22
CA ASP A 242 5.34 6.13 6.03
C ASP A 242 4.42 5.29 5.14
N GLN A 243 3.77 5.92 4.15
CA GLN A 243 2.93 5.22 3.18
C GLN A 243 3.73 4.22 2.34
N ARG A 244 4.99 4.53 1.98
CA ARG A 244 5.87 3.62 1.24
C ARG A 244 6.28 2.41 2.08
N ASN A 245 6.49 2.60 3.38
CA ASN A 245 6.80 1.54 4.32
C ASN A 245 5.57 0.65 4.53
N TRP A 246 4.40 1.26 4.76
CA TRP A 246 3.12 0.55 4.81
C TRP A 246 2.84 -0.25 3.54
N ALA A 247 2.99 0.36 2.36
CA ALA A 247 2.64 -0.26 1.08
C ALA A 247 3.45 -1.54 0.82
N VAL A 248 4.78 -1.51 1.00
CA VAL A 248 5.60 -2.72 0.84
C VAL A 248 5.25 -3.79 1.87
N ASN A 249 5.05 -3.42 3.13
CA ASN A 249 4.71 -4.39 4.16
C ASN A 249 3.32 -5.03 3.92
N ALA A 250 2.33 -4.23 3.51
CA ALA A 250 0.97 -4.68 3.23
C ALA A 250 0.89 -5.55 1.97
N ILE A 251 1.60 -5.18 0.90
CA ILE A 251 1.59 -5.93 -0.38
C ILE A 251 2.40 -7.23 -0.25
N ALA A 252 3.57 -7.20 0.38
CA ALA A 252 4.37 -8.40 0.63
C ALA A 252 3.63 -9.39 1.55
N GLY A 253 3.09 -8.91 2.68
CA GLY A 253 2.32 -9.71 3.63
C GLY A 253 0.93 -10.16 3.14
N SER A 254 0.58 -9.94 1.87
CA SER A 254 -0.69 -10.38 1.28
C SER A 254 -0.57 -11.75 0.62
N ASN A 255 -1.31 -12.72 1.13
CA ASN A 255 -1.47 -14.04 0.52
C ASN A 255 -2.61 -14.12 -0.52
N ALA A 256 -3.21 -12.99 -0.93
CA ALA A 256 -4.33 -12.97 -1.86
C ALA A 256 -3.98 -13.53 -3.25
N VAL A 257 -4.97 -14.05 -4.00
CA VAL A 257 -4.73 -14.55 -5.37
C VAL A 257 -4.40 -13.40 -6.33
N PHE A 258 -5.10 -12.28 -6.26
CA PHE A 258 -4.81 -11.06 -7.01
C PHE A 258 -4.45 -9.91 -6.04
N ARG A 259 -3.34 -9.22 -6.33
CA ARG A 259 -2.93 -8.01 -5.60
C ARG A 259 -3.11 -6.79 -6.50
N ILE A 260 -3.97 -5.85 -6.13
CA ILE A 260 -4.36 -4.71 -6.96
C ILE A 260 -4.01 -3.40 -6.26
N GLY A 261 -3.10 -2.61 -6.81
CA GLY A 261 -2.86 -1.24 -6.35
C GLY A 261 -3.88 -0.27 -6.93
N MET A 262 -4.34 0.70 -6.15
CA MET A 262 -5.21 1.77 -6.63
C MET A 262 -4.84 3.12 -6.02
N ALA A 263 -4.73 4.15 -6.86
CA ALA A 263 -4.49 5.54 -6.44
C ALA A 263 -5.21 6.49 -7.40
N HIS A 264 -5.06 7.81 -7.20
CA HIS A 264 -5.57 8.78 -8.17
C HIS A 264 -4.60 8.99 -9.35
N HIS A 265 -3.40 9.49 -9.09
CA HIS A 265 -2.40 9.80 -10.13
C HIS A 265 -1.84 8.53 -10.85
N PRO A 266 -1.82 8.49 -12.19
CA PRO A 266 -1.39 7.32 -12.97
C PRO A 266 0.14 7.19 -13.08
N TYR A 267 0.67 5.96 -13.06
CA TYR A 267 2.07 5.71 -13.43
C TYR A 267 2.30 5.87 -14.95
N LEU A 268 1.39 5.31 -15.77
CA LEU A 268 1.33 5.52 -17.22
C LEU A 268 -0.02 6.12 -17.63
N SER A 269 -0.01 7.08 -18.55
CA SER A 269 -1.22 7.58 -19.22
C SER A 269 -0.90 8.14 -20.62
N ASN A 270 -1.76 7.84 -21.60
CA ASN A 270 -1.78 8.47 -22.93
C ASN A 270 -2.62 9.76 -22.95
N GLY A 271 -3.33 10.05 -21.86
CA GLY A 271 -4.05 11.29 -21.65
C GLY A 271 -3.12 12.50 -21.49
N SER A 272 -3.72 13.64 -21.19
CA SER A 272 -3.05 14.94 -21.13
C SER A 272 -2.08 15.14 -19.97
N HIS A 273 -2.33 14.53 -18.81
CA HIS A 273 -1.46 14.63 -17.64
C HIS A 273 -0.28 13.68 -17.80
N GLY A 274 -0.53 12.43 -18.21
CA GLY A 274 0.49 11.55 -18.76
C GLY A 274 1.23 10.65 -17.76
N ASN A 275 2.49 10.31 -18.06
CA ASN A 275 3.27 9.37 -17.26
C ASN A 275 3.93 10.05 -16.05
N ALA A 276 4.02 9.33 -14.94
CA ALA A 276 4.81 9.75 -13.78
C ALA A 276 6.28 9.94 -14.19
N GLY A 277 6.88 11.04 -13.78
CA GLY A 277 8.20 11.51 -14.25
C GLY A 277 8.14 12.43 -15.48
N ASN A 278 6.96 12.67 -16.09
CA ASN A 278 6.78 13.64 -17.17
C ASN A 278 5.36 14.26 -17.18
N TYR A 279 4.76 14.49 -16.01
CA TYR A 279 3.41 15.05 -15.91
C TYR A 279 3.28 16.44 -16.56
N ASP A 280 2.11 16.70 -17.16
CA ASP A 280 1.75 17.95 -17.87
C ASP A 280 2.75 18.36 -18.98
N GLY A 281 3.51 17.39 -19.50
CA GLY A 281 4.60 17.65 -20.46
C GLY A 281 5.76 18.45 -19.86
N VAL A 282 5.88 18.46 -18.53
CA VAL A 282 7.01 19.04 -17.78
C VAL A 282 8.13 18.00 -17.72
N PRO A 283 9.27 18.21 -18.41
CA PRO A 283 10.40 17.28 -18.33
C PRO A 283 10.97 17.27 -16.91
N SER A 284 11.26 16.08 -16.39
CA SER A 284 11.79 15.95 -15.03
C SER A 284 13.16 16.58 -14.84
N GLU A 285 13.96 16.76 -15.90
CA GLU A 285 15.22 17.49 -15.82
C GLU A 285 15.04 19.00 -15.59
N LEU A 286 13.81 19.52 -15.72
CA LEU A 286 13.48 20.93 -15.47
C LEU A 286 12.78 21.14 -14.11
N LEU A 287 11.77 20.34 -13.78
CA LEU A 287 10.97 20.47 -12.54
C LEU A 287 10.50 19.09 -12.05
N PRO A 288 11.38 18.25 -11.45
CA PRO A 288 11.11 16.83 -11.22
C PRO A 288 9.93 16.55 -10.29
N VAL A 289 9.65 17.47 -9.35
CA VAL A 289 8.48 17.37 -8.45
C VAL A 289 7.18 17.57 -9.22
N LEU A 290 7.09 18.59 -10.07
CA LEU A 290 5.90 18.83 -10.90
C LEU A 290 5.70 17.73 -11.95
N ALA A 291 6.80 17.14 -12.42
CA ALA A 291 6.78 16.03 -13.37
C ALA A 291 6.31 14.70 -12.75
N GLY A 292 6.18 14.61 -11.42
CA GLY A 292 5.76 13.38 -10.73
C GLY A 292 6.86 12.33 -10.55
N GLU A 293 8.16 12.69 -10.62
CA GLU A 293 9.26 11.72 -10.40
C GLU A 293 9.18 11.05 -9.02
N ARG A 294 8.71 11.76 -7.99
CA ARG A 294 8.48 11.16 -6.66
C ARG A 294 7.46 10.02 -6.71
N TRP A 295 6.38 10.20 -7.47
CA TRP A 295 5.36 9.17 -7.62
C TRP A 295 5.83 8.01 -8.47
N LYS A 296 6.60 8.29 -9.54
CA LYS A 296 7.26 7.27 -10.34
C LYS A 296 8.21 6.42 -9.49
N ALA A 297 9.06 7.05 -8.68
CA ALA A 297 9.98 6.36 -7.79
C ALA A 297 9.24 5.55 -6.72
N PHE A 298 8.17 6.10 -6.10
CA PHE A 298 7.31 5.36 -5.17
C PHE A 298 6.72 4.10 -5.84
N MET A 299 6.20 4.24 -7.06
CA MET A 299 5.62 3.12 -7.81
C MET A 299 6.66 2.05 -8.12
N GLU A 300 7.82 2.42 -8.65
CA GLU A 300 8.93 1.51 -8.97
C GLU A 300 9.52 0.81 -7.73
N GLU A 301 9.47 1.45 -6.55
CA GLU A 301 10.01 0.93 -5.29
C GLU A 301 8.99 0.13 -4.43
N ALA A 302 7.69 0.41 -4.55
CA ALA A 302 6.68 -0.15 -3.64
C ALA A 302 5.54 -0.94 -4.29
N VAL A 303 5.23 -0.73 -5.58
CA VAL A 303 3.99 -1.23 -6.21
C VAL A 303 4.27 -2.10 -7.45
N CYS A 304 5.27 -1.71 -8.22
CA CYS A 304 5.67 -2.35 -9.46
C CYS A 304 6.11 -3.80 -9.26
N ASP A 305 5.67 -4.68 -10.17
CA ASP A 305 5.82 -6.14 -10.16
C ASP A 305 5.15 -6.87 -8.98
N GLN A 306 5.12 -6.25 -7.80
CA GLN A 306 4.47 -6.74 -6.59
C GLN A 306 2.95 -6.87 -6.78
N THR A 307 2.33 -5.92 -7.47
CA THR A 307 0.90 -5.94 -7.86
C THR A 307 0.67 -6.52 -9.25
N ASP A 308 -0.47 -7.16 -9.46
CA ASP A 308 -0.93 -7.67 -10.77
C ASP A 308 -1.47 -6.55 -11.66
N PHE A 309 -2.25 -5.65 -11.05
CA PHE A 309 -2.84 -4.51 -11.69
C PHE A 309 -2.64 -3.25 -10.86
N PHE A 310 -2.48 -2.13 -11.56
CA PHE A 310 -2.53 -0.80 -10.96
C PHE A 310 -3.63 0.04 -11.62
N PHE A 311 -4.53 0.59 -10.80
CA PHE A 311 -5.69 1.38 -11.24
C PHE A 311 -5.53 2.87 -10.86
N ALA A 312 -5.81 3.76 -11.82
CA ALA A 312 -5.70 5.21 -11.66
C ALA A 312 -6.84 6.00 -12.32
N GLY A 313 -7.02 7.26 -11.93
CA GLY A 313 -7.92 8.24 -12.54
C GLY A 313 -7.12 9.40 -13.17
N HIS A 314 -7.48 10.63 -12.82
CA HIS A 314 -6.77 11.90 -13.08
C HIS A 314 -6.80 12.38 -14.53
N ASP A 315 -6.43 11.53 -15.49
CA ASP A 315 -6.75 11.78 -16.90
C ASP A 315 -8.19 11.35 -17.17
N HIS A 316 -9.00 12.29 -17.65
CA HIS A 316 -10.46 12.12 -17.76
C HIS A 316 -10.88 11.27 -18.98
N ASP A 317 -10.35 10.07 -19.09
CA ASP A 317 -10.55 9.13 -20.18
C ASP A 317 -10.47 7.67 -19.69
N LEU A 318 -10.63 6.71 -20.60
CA LEU A 318 -10.56 5.28 -20.31
C LEU A 318 -9.36 4.66 -21.03
N GLN A 319 -8.49 3.93 -20.32
CA GLN A 319 -7.33 3.26 -20.90
C GLN A 319 -7.08 1.90 -20.25
N VAL A 320 -6.62 0.94 -21.06
CA VAL A 320 -6.01 -0.33 -20.62
C VAL A 320 -4.63 -0.38 -21.27
N LEU A 321 -3.60 -0.08 -20.49
CA LEU A 321 -2.21 0.03 -20.94
C LEU A 321 -1.43 -1.23 -20.56
N ASN A 322 -0.55 -1.66 -21.47
CA ASN A 322 0.28 -2.84 -21.25
C ASN A 322 1.30 -2.63 -20.13
N ALA A 323 1.60 -3.72 -19.41
CA ALA A 323 2.79 -3.82 -18.57
C ALA A 323 4.07 -3.39 -19.33
N VAL A 324 4.97 -2.73 -18.60
CA VAL A 324 6.24 -2.17 -19.12
C VAL A 324 7.44 -2.75 -18.37
N PRO A 325 8.63 -2.87 -18.99
CA PRO A 325 9.79 -3.50 -18.34
C PRO A 325 10.22 -2.86 -17.00
N SER A 326 9.99 -1.56 -16.80
CA SER A 326 10.29 -0.87 -15.53
C SER A 326 9.31 -1.21 -14.40
N CYS A 327 8.18 -1.86 -14.70
CA CYS A 327 7.15 -2.21 -13.72
C CYS A 327 6.76 -3.70 -13.75
N GLY A 328 7.60 -4.54 -14.36
CA GLY A 328 7.50 -6.00 -14.29
C GLY A 328 6.20 -6.54 -14.89
N ARG A 329 5.45 -7.34 -14.12
CA ARG A 329 4.16 -7.91 -14.55
C ARG A 329 2.97 -6.95 -14.48
N THR A 330 3.09 -5.80 -13.83
CA THR A 330 1.93 -4.96 -13.46
C THR A 330 1.27 -4.37 -14.72
N GLU A 331 0.02 -4.72 -14.97
CA GLU A 331 -0.82 -4.16 -16.04
C GLU A 331 -1.58 -2.91 -15.52
N PHE A 332 -1.91 -1.95 -16.38
CA PHE A 332 -2.44 -0.65 -15.94
C PHE A 332 -3.82 -0.32 -16.50
N VAL A 333 -4.68 0.27 -15.68
CA VAL A 333 -5.99 0.80 -16.09
C VAL A 333 -6.15 2.24 -15.63
N VAL A 334 -6.50 3.12 -16.56
CA VAL A 334 -6.92 4.51 -16.27
C VAL A 334 -8.43 4.61 -16.48
N SER A 335 -9.16 5.14 -15.50
CA SER A 335 -10.63 5.16 -15.49
C SER A 335 -11.23 6.48 -15.01
N GLY A 336 -10.69 7.62 -15.44
CA GLY A 336 -11.12 8.96 -15.02
C GLY A 336 -12.35 9.52 -15.74
N ALA A 337 -13.16 8.69 -16.39
CA ALA A 337 -14.27 9.14 -17.24
C ALA A 337 -15.65 9.16 -16.56
N ALA A 338 -15.74 9.03 -15.23
CA ALA A 338 -17.05 8.85 -14.57
C ALA A 338 -17.84 10.17 -14.39
N GLY A 339 -17.16 11.31 -14.20
CA GLY A 339 -17.80 12.61 -13.92
C GLY A 339 -17.43 13.74 -14.89
N LYS A 340 -16.29 13.62 -15.57
CA LYS A 340 -15.76 14.54 -16.59
C LYS A 340 -15.16 13.72 -17.75
N THR A 341 -14.88 14.36 -18.89
CA THR A 341 -14.26 13.72 -20.06
C THR A 341 -13.20 14.62 -20.70
N ARG A 342 -12.23 14.02 -21.39
CA ARG A 342 -11.18 14.70 -22.16
C ARG A 342 -10.73 13.83 -23.34
N SER A 343 -10.14 14.42 -24.38
CA SER A 343 -9.50 13.66 -25.47
C SER A 343 -8.20 13.02 -24.99
N ILE A 344 -7.86 11.84 -25.54
CA ILE A 344 -6.49 11.28 -25.46
C ILE A 344 -5.53 12.26 -26.15
N ASP A 345 -4.41 12.59 -25.50
CA ASP A 345 -3.43 13.58 -25.99
C ASP A 345 -2.39 12.94 -26.91
N ASP A 346 -1.74 11.87 -26.45
CA ASP A 346 -0.75 11.11 -27.23
C ASP A 346 -1.07 9.60 -27.20
N PRO A 347 -1.86 9.09 -28.17
CA PRO A 347 -2.26 7.70 -28.22
C PRO A 347 -1.13 6.72 -28.57
N GLU A 348 0.07 7.22 -28.93
CA GLU A 348 1.25 6.39 -29.24
C GLU A 348 2.29 6.40 -28.08
N ARG A 349 2.09 7.20 -27.03
CA ARG A 349 3.02 7.35 -25.89
C ARG A 349 3.29 6.03 -25.17
N ASN A 350 2.23 5.29 -24.83
CA ASN A 350 2.29 3.96 -24.23
C ASN A 350 1.45 2.97 -25.06
N ALA A 351 1.86 1.70 -25.05
CA ALA A 351 1.14 0.66 -25.77
C ALA A 351 -0.18 0.31 -25.07
N ALA A 352 -1.30 0.80 -25.63
CA ALA A 352 -2.65 0.55 -25.15
C ALA A 352 -3.28 -0.67 -25.84
N ARG A 353 -3.99 -1.53 -25.09
CA ARG A 353 -4.93 -2.52 -25.65
C ARG A 353 -6.30 -1.89 -25.95
N PHE A 354 -6.67 -0.92 -25.13
CA PHE A 354 -7.85 -0.07 -25.29
C PHE A 354 -7.51 1.33 -24.80
N GLN A 355 -8.01 2.35 -25.50
CA GLN A 355 -7.99 3.73 -25.04
C GLN A 355 -9.12 4.51 -25.71
N GLN A 356 -9.87 5.30 -24.95
CA GLN A 356 -10.95 6.13 -25.46
C GLN A 356 -11.16 7.37 -24.59
N GLY A 357 -11.02 8.54 -25.20
CA GLY A 357 -11.40 9.83 -24.63
C GLY A 357 -12.74 10.32 -25.18
N ASP A 358 -13.12 11.54 -24.80
CA ASP A 358 -14.33 12.26 -25.24
C ASP A 358 -15.64 11.49 -25.01
N THR A 359 -15.66 10.58 -24.03
CA THR A 359 -16.80 9.75 -23.62
C THR A 359 -16.81 9.61 -22.11
N TYR A 360 -17.98 9.46 -21.50
CA TYR A 360 -18.06 9.02 -20.10
C TYR A 360 -17.88 7.50 -20.04
N GLY A 361 -17.57 6.95 -18.87
CA GLY A 361 -17.61 5.51 -18.69
C GLY A 361 -16.87 4.99 -17.47
N PHE A 362 -16.74 3.67 -17.45
CA PHE A 362 -16.21 2.89 -16.34
C PHE A 362 -15.74 1.51 -16.84
N PHE A 363 -15.12 0.73 -15.95
CA PHE A 363 -14.85 -0.68 -16.22
C PHE A 363 -15.64 -1.59 -15.29
N TRP A 364 -16.14 -2.69 -15.83
CA TRP A 364 -16.58 -3.85 -15.05
C TRP A 364 -15.47 -4.90 -15.08
N MET A 365 -15.14 -5.44 -13.92
CA MET A 365 -14.04 -6.38 -13.72
C MET A 365 -14.57 -7.66 -13.10
N LYS A 366 -13.98 -8.81 -13.44
CA LYS A 366 -14.25 -10.09 -12.78
C LYS A 366 -12.96 -10.86 -12.54
N ALA A 367 -12.54 -10.95 -11.28
CA ALA A 367 -11.51 -11.88 -10.83
C ALA A 367 -12.14 -13.26 -10.59
N VAL A 368 -11.46 -14.33 -11.01
CA VAL A 368 -11.90 -15.72 -10.86
C VAL A 368 -10.72 -16.57 -10.41
N GLU A 369 -10.97 -17.43 -9.41
CA GLU A 369 -10.01 -18.43 -8.91
C GLU A 369 -9.63 -19.44 -10.01
N ALA A 370 -8.44 -20.04 -9.89
CA ALA A 370 -8.03 -21.15 -10.74
C ALA A 370 -9.01 -22.33 -10.60
N ASN A 371 -9.33 -22.99 -11.71
CA ASN A 371 -10.19 -24.16 -11.71
C ASN A 371 -9.35 -25.44 -11.79
N ALA A 372 -9.27 -26.16 -10.67
CA ALA A 372 -8.50 -27.39 -10.56
C ALA A 372 -9.02 -28.56 -11.44
N GLU A 373 -10.30 -28.59 -11.77
CA GLU A 373 -10.91 -29.65 -12.60
C GLU A 373 -10.59 -29.47 -14.09
N THR A 374 -10.64 -28.22 -14.57
CA THR A 374 -10.35 -27.87 -15.97
C THR A 374 -8.88 -27.53 -16.22
N MET A 375 -8.08 -27.40 -15.14
CA MET A 375 -6.72 -26.86 -15.15
C MET A 375 -6.61 -25.43 -15.72
N ALA A 376 -7.69 -24.64 -15.61
CA ALA A 376 -7.66 -23.24 -16.01
C ALA A 376 -6.96 -22.39 -14.92
N PRO A 377 -6.02 -21.50 -15.27
CA PRO A 377 -5.39 -20.59 -14.32
C PRO A 377 -6.39 -19.58 -13.75
N ALA A 378 -6.04 -18.95 -12.63
CA ALA A 378 -6.79 -17.81 -12.13
C ALA A 378 -6.79 -16.69 -13.18
N GLN A 379 -7.91 -16.00 -13.32
CA GLN A 379 -8.13 -15.05 -14.43
C GLN A 379 -8.79 -13.75 -13.94
N LEU A 380 -8.36 -12.61 -14.48
CA LEU A 380 -9.04 -11.33 -14.29
C LEU A 380 -9.55 -10.83 -15.65
N CYS A 381 -10.87 -10.76 -15.79
CA CYS A 381 -11.55 -10.20 -16.96
C CYS A 381 -11.87 -8.72 -16.76
N ILE A 382 -11.73 -7.94 -17.83
CA ILE A 382 -11.96 -6.50 -17.93
C ILE A 382 -12.95 -6.25 -19.06
N GLU A 383 -13.98 -5.45 -18.78
CA GLU A 383 -14.90 -4.91 -19.78
C GLU A 383 -14.99 -3.38 -19.64
N ALA A 384 -14.71 -2.65 -20.72
CA ALA A 384 -14.87 -1.19 -20.75
C ALA A 384 -16.28 -0.83 -21.23
N TYR A 385 -16.99 0.02 -20.49
CA TYR A 385 -18.31 0.52 -20.85
C TYR A 385 -18.26 2.03 -21.08
N THR A 386 -18.64 2.44 -22.29
CA THR A 386 -18.72 3.85 -22.70
C THR A 386 -20.16 4.33 -22.57
N VAL A 387 -20.36 5.46 -21.92
CA VAL A 387 -21.67 6.00 -21.56
C VAL A 387 -21.96 7.26 -22.37
N ASP A 388 -23.07 7.24 -23.11
CA ASP A 388 -23.65 8.39 -23.80
C ASP A 388 -25.03 8.69 -23.20
N PRO A 389 -25.19 9.81 -22.44
CA PRO A 389 -26.46 10.19 -21.83
C PRO A 389 -27.63 10.38 -22.80
N GLU A 390 -27.35 10.60 -24.10
CA GLU A 390 -28.36 10.81 -25.14
C GLU A 390 -28.68 9.52 -25.94
N ALA A 391 -27.97 8.42 -25.68
CA ALA A 391 -28.17 7.14 -26.36
C ALA A 391 -29.25 6.27 -25.70
N GLU A 392 -29.94 5.46 -26.51
CA GLU A 392 -30.79 4.38 -26.01
C GLU A 392 -29.92 3.36 -25.25
N GLY A 393 -30.39 2.92 -24.07
CA GLY A 393 -29.60 2.06 -23.19
C GLY A 393 -28.28 2.69 -22.70
N LEU A 394 -28.18 4.03 -22.73
CA LEU A 394 -27.00 4.82 -22.35
C LEU A 394 -25.71 4.45 -23.11
N GLY A 395 -25.82 3.73 -24.23
CA GLY A 395 -24.69 3.15 -24.97
C GLY A 395 -24.15 1.82 -24.40
N VAL A 396 -24.60 1.41 -23.22
CA VAL A 396 -24.16 0.16 -22.56
C VAL A 396 -25.07 -1.05 -22.83
N ILE A 397 -26.31 -0.81 -23.30
CA ILE A 397 -27.26 -1.83 -23.74
C ILE A 397 -27.72 -1.56 -25.18
N SER A 398 -27.72 -2.60 -26.02
CA SER A 398 -28.32 -2.55 -27.36
C SER A 398 -29.12 -3.82 -27.64
N GLY A 399 -30.37 -3.67 -28.07
CA GLY A 399 -31.25 -4.81 -28.36
C GLY A 399 -31.63 -5.68 -27.14
N GLY A 400 -31.30 -5.24 -25.92
CA GLY A 400 -31.46 -6.00 -24.68
C GLY A 400 -30.23 -6.81 -24.26
N GLU A 401 -29.11 -6.69 -24.98
CA GLU A 401 -27.82 -7.29 -24.61
C GLU A 401 -26.82 -6.19 -24.20
N LEU A 402 -25.91 -6.50 -23.27
CA LEU A 402 -24.83 -5.60 -22.87
C LEU A 402 -23.82 -5.42 -24.00
N THR A 403 -23.36 -4.19 -24.22
CA THR A 403 -22.42 -3.81 -25.28
C THR A 403 -21.15 -3.16 -24.73
N PRO A 404 -20.21 -3.94 -24.16
CA PRO A 404 -18.90 -3.42 -23.79
C PRO A 404 -18.14 -2.95 -25.04
N ALA A 405 -17.49 -1.78 -24.94
CA ALA A 405 -16.65 -1.22 -25.99
C ALA A 405 -15.34 -2.01 -26.16
N TYR A 406 -14.90 -2.69 -25.09
CA TYR A 406 -13.73 -3.55 -25.06
C TYR A 406 -13.91 -4.68 -24.06
N THR A 407 -13.37 -5.86 -24.36
CA THR A 407 -13.35 -7.01 -23.44
C THR A 407 -12.02 -7.74 -23.56
N HIS A 408 -11.38 -8.04 -22.44
CA HIS A 408 -10.18 -8.88 -22.39
C HIS A 408 -10.07 -9.61 -21.05
N CYS A 409 -9.38 -10.75 -21.03
CA CYS A 409 -9.15 -11.51 -19.81
C CYS A 409 -7.68 -11.91 -19.71
N TYR A 410 -7.08 -11.62 -18.56
CA TYR A 410 -5.69 -11.86 -18.24
C TYR A 410 -5.58 -13.11 -17.37
N GLU A 411 -4.77 -14.08 -17.81
CA GLU A 411 -4.33 -15.17 -16.93
C GLU A 411 -3.33 -14.61 -15.91
N LYS A 412 -3.40 -15.06 -14.64
CA LYS A 412 -2.49 -14.64 -13.57
C LYS A 412 -1.03 -14.90 -13.98
N GLN A 413 -0.20 -13.85 -13.92
CA GLN A 413 1.24 -13.96 -14.24
C GLN A 413 2.11 -14.09 -12.96
N PRO A 414 3.24 -14.84 -13.04
CA PRO A 414 4.27 -14.80 -12.00
C PRO A 414 4.95 -13.43 -11.94
N MET A 415 5.61 -13.12 -10.82
CA MET A 415 6.45 -11.91 -10.71
C MET A 415 7.66 -12.01 -11.64
N VAL A 416 8.13 -10.88 -12.15
CA VAL A 416 9.36 -10.77 -12.93
C VAL A 416 10.60 -10.78 -12.03
N LEU A 417 10.42 -10.46 -10.74
CA LEU A 417 11.46 -10.27 -9.72
C LEU A 417 12.41 -9.14 -10.10
N LEU A 418 11.85 -7.93 -10.27
CA LEU A 418 12.66 -6.72 -10.45
C LEU A 418 13.62 -6.52 -9.27
N SER A 419 14.86 -6.13 -9.58
CA SER A 419 15.83 -5.73 -8.56
C SER A 419 15.31 -4.50 -7.82
N GLY A 420 15.17 -4.58 -6.50
CA GLY A 420 14.64 -3.49 -5.67
C GLY A 420 15.39 -2.18 -5.89
N ASN A 421 14.66 -1.15 -6.32
CA ASN A 421 15.16 0.22 -6.42
C ASN A 421 14.87 0.95 -5.09
N ASN A 422 15.79 1.83 -4.68
CA ASN A 422 15.62 2.73 -3.54
C ASN A 422 15.54 4.21 -3.95
N ASP A 423 15.24 4.53 -5.21
CA ASP A 423 15.17 5.91 -5.72
C ASP A 423 14.15 6.81 -4.98
N PHE A 424 13.16 6.26 -4.27
CA PHE A 424 12.22 7.03 -3.45
C PHE A 424 12.72 7.20 -2.01
N SER A 425 13.18 6.12 -1.38
CA SER A 425 13.66 6.14 0.02
C SER A 425 15.12 6.60 0.18
N GLY A 426 15.90 6.64 -0.90
CA GLY A 426 17.34 6.82 -0.91
C GLY A 426 17.83 8.18 -1.44
N GLN A 427 16.96 9.17 -1.63
CA GLN A 427 17.36 10.52 -2.05
C GLN A 427 18.10 11.26 -0.91
N PRO A 428 19.41 11.56 -1.04
CA PRO A 428 20.14 12.28 0.00
C PRO A 428 19.82 13.78 -0.01
N LEU A 429 19.72 14.39 1.17
CA LEU A 429 19.71 15.84 1.31
C LEU A 429 21.11 16.45 1.12
N GLY A 430 21.59 16.47 -0.13
CA GLY A 430 22.77 17.25 -0.54
C GLY A 430 24.01 16.43 -0.89
N ASP A 431 24.96 17.12 -1.53
CA ASP A 431 26.07 16.54 -2.30
C ASP A 431 27.44 16.71 -1.58
N GLY A 432 28.24 15.63 -1.52
CA GLY A 432 29.66 15.69 -1.14
C GLY A 432 30.15 14.64 -0.13
N ALA A 433 30.52 13.44 -0.59
CA ALA A 433 31.06 12.36 0.24
C ALA A 433 32.57 12.09 0.00
N LEU A 434 33.31 11.84 1.09
CA LEU A 434 34.59 11.11 1.13
C LEU A 434 34.67 10.27 2.43
N PRO A 435 35.39 9.14 2.46
CA PRO A 435 35.21 8.07 3.47
C PRO A 435 36.15 8.21 4.68
N LEU A 436 35.81 7.58 5.81
CA LEU A 436 36.53 7.68 7.09
C LEU A 436 36.66 6.30 7.80
N PRO A 437 37.63 6.06 8.71
CA PRO A 437 37.82 4.78 9.39
C PRO A 437 37.08 4.66 10.74
N LEU A 438 36.99 3.43 11.26
CA LEU A 438 36.40 3.08 12.56
C LEU A 438 36.84 4.00 13.74
N PRO A 439 35.91 4.53 14.55
CA PRO A 439 36.21 5.37 15.72
C PRO A 439 36.79 4.64 16.95
N ASP A 440 37.67 5.36 17.67
CA ASP A 440 38.00 5.04 19.07
C ASP A 440 36.78 5.30 19.97
N GLY A 441 36.18 4.26 20.56
CA GLY A 441 35.12 4.42 21.57
C GLY A 441 34.07 3.30 21.68
N PHE A 442 34.01 2.36 20.73
CA PHE A 442 33.08 1.22 20.78
C PHE A 442 33.34 0.30 21.98
N ASP A 443 32.33 0.08 22.82
CA ASP A 443 32.37 -0.87 23.93
C ASP A 443 31.70 -2.21 23.54
N ALA A 444 32.49 -3.24 23.31
CA ALA A 444 31.97 -4.57 22.99
C ALA A 444 31.29 -5.26 24.19
N ASP A 445 31.53 -4.81 25.42
CA ASP A 445 31.03 -5.41 26.66
C ASP A 445 29.74 -4.74 27.19
N PHE A 446 29.07 -3.89 26.38
CA PHE A 446 27.85 -3.16 26.77
C PHE A 446 26.68 -4.08 27.21
N THR A 447 25.95 -3.64 28.25
CA THR A 447 24.84 -4.38 28.87
C THR A 447 23.62 -3.49 29.13
N GLY A 448 22.59 -3.58 28.29
CA GLY A 448 21.30 -2.92 28.49
C GLY A 448 20.18 -3.86 28.95
N PRO A 449 18.91 -3.42 28.89
CA PRO A 449 17.74 -4.16 29.39
C PRO A 449 17.42 -5.45 28.61
N LEU A 450 17.85 -5.59 27.36
CA LEU A 450 17.59 -6.75 26.49
C LEU A 450 18.65 -7.84 26.62
N LYS A 451 19.65 -7.67 27.48
CA LYS A 451 20.78 -8.59 27.64
C LYS A 451 20.40 -10.06 27.81
N GLU A 452 19.47 -10.39 28.71
CA GLU A 452 19.12 -11.79 29.02
C GLU A 452 18.45 -12.48 27.82
N LEU A 453 17.66 -11.73 27.04
CA LEU A 453 17.09 -12.18 25.76
C LEU A 453 18.19 -12.38 24.71
N ARG A 454 19.10 -11.41 24.55
CA ARG A 454 20.24 -11.47 23.62
C ARG A 454 21.12 -12.70 23.87
N GLU A 455 21.56 -12.91 25.11
CA GLU A 455 22.39 -14.05 25.51
C GLU A 455 21.66 -15.39 25.26
N THR A 456 20.34 -15.44 25.48
CA THR A 456 19.52 -16.64 25.26
C THR A 456 19.33 -16.96 23.78
N LEU A 457 19.08 -15.96 22.93
CA LEU A 457 18.94 -16.11 21.48
C LEU A 457 20.25 -16.56 20.82
N VAL A 458 21.36 -15.90 21.17
CA VAL A 458 22.70 -16.25 20.67
C VAL A 458 23.08 -17.67 21.10
N SER A 459 22.79 -18.06 22.35
CA SER A 459 23.01 -19.42 22.83
C SER A 459 22.16 -20.44 22.07
N GLY A 460 20.88 -20.15 21.84
CA GLY A 460 19.97 -21.03 21.12
C GLY A 460 20.36 -21.26 19.67
N PHE A 461 20.69 -20.20 18.93
CA PHE A 461 21.22 -20.34 17.56
C PHE A 461 22.53 -21.12 17.54
N THR A 462 23.44 -20.88 18.49
CA THR A 462 24.69 -21.65 18.61
C THR A 462 24.44 -23.15 18.86
N GLU A 463 23.43 -23.52 19.68
CA GLU A 463 23.04 -24.92 19.93
C GLU A 463 22.43 -25.57 18.68
N VAL A 464 21.50 -24.89 18.01
CA VAL A 464 20.80 -25.43 16.82
C VAL A 464 21.74 -25.50 15.60
N GLY A 465 22.64 -24.52 15.44
CA GLY A 465 23.69 -24.50 14.41
C GLY A 465 24.77 -25.57 14.61
N ALA A 466 24.87 -26.19 15.79
CA ALA A 466 25.90 -27.18 16.13
C ALA A 466 25.82 -28.50 15.34
N ASN A 467 24.79 -28.69 14.51
CA ASN A 467 24.64 -29.83 13.60
C ASN A 467 24.91 -29.50 12.11
N LEU A 468 25.18 -28.24 11.76
CA LEU A 468 25.47 -27.82 10.37
C LEU A 468 26.81 -28.38 9.86
N PRO A 469 26.97 -28.62 8.54
CA PRO A 469 28.26 -28.86 7.90
C PRO A 469 29.30 -27.80 8.28
N GLU A 470 30.59 -28.17 8.38
CA GLU A 470 31.66 -27.30 8.89
C GLU A 470 31.75 -25.94 8.15
N GLU A 471 31.63 -25.96 6.81
CA GLU A 471 31.65 -24.76 5.97
C GLU A 471 30.41 -23.87 6.18
N GLN A 472 29.21 -24.46 6.29
CA GLN A 472 27.97 -23.72 6.56
C GLN A 472 27.92 -23.17 7.98
N ARG A 473 28.42 -23.93 8.97
CA ARG A 473 28.49 -23.53 10.37
C ARG A 473 29.36 -22.30 10.56
N GLN A 474 30.51 -22.25 9.90
CA GLN A 474 31.39 -21.08 9.97
C GLN A 474 30.67 -19.80 9.48
N VAL A 475 29.91 -19.89 8.40
CA VAL A 475 29.10 -18.77 7.88
C VAL A 475 27.94 -18.44 8.84
N PHE A 476 27.29 -19.46 9.39
CA PHE A 476 26.20 -19.32 10.36
C PHE A 476 26.65 -18.60 11.65
N ASP A 477 27.77 -19.00 12.23
CA ASP A 477 28.39 -18.38 13.42
C ASP A 477 28.78 -16.92 13.16
N GLN A 478 29.19 -16.59 11.92
CA GLN A 478 29.48 -15.20 11.52
C GLN A 478 28.21 -14.35 11.40
N ILE A 479 27.10 -14.90 10.89
CA ILE A 479 25.80 -14.21 10.83
C ILE A 479 25.24 -14.02 12.25
N ILE A 480 25.37 -15.01 13.15
CA ILE A 480 25.02 -14.84 14.58
C ILE A 480 25.79 -13.65 15.17
N ALA A 481 27.10 -13.55 14.93
CA ALA A 481 27.91 -12.44 15.43
C ALA A 481 27.46 -11.08 14.89
N GLY A 482 27.10 -10.97 13.60
CA GLY A 482 26.52 -9.74 13.04
C GLY A 482 25.16 -9.40 13.65
N THR A 483 24.31 -10.41 13.87
CA THR A 483 22.99 -10.27 14.49
C THR A 483 23.09 -9.83 15.96
N ASP A 484 24.02 -10.39 16.73
CA ASP A 484 24.30 -10.01 18.12
C ASP A 484 24.75 -8.55 18.25
N ILE A 485 25.58 -8.07 17.31
CA ILE A 485 26.01 -6.66 17.29
C ILE A 485 24.82 -5.73 16.98
N LEU A 486 23.91 -6.09 16.06
CA LEU A 486 22.68 -5.32 15.82
C LEU A 486 21.71 -5.37 17.02
N PHE A 487 21.62 -6.51 17.71
CA PHE A 487 20.90 -6.60 18.99
C PHE A 487 21.51 -5.70 20.05
N ASN A 488 22.84 -5.64 20.14
CA ASN A 488 23.56 -4.77 21.08
C ASN A 488 23.34 -3.28 20.74
N ALA A 489 23.24 -2.93 19.45
CA ALA A 489 22.80 -1.61 19.03
C ALA A 489 21.37 -1.31 19.53
N MET A 490 20.43 -2.24 19.35
CA MET A 490 19.03 -2.07 19.78
C MET A 490 18.90 -2.01 21.31
N ASP A 491 19.73 -2.77 22.03
CA ASP A 491 19.85 -2.74 23.49
C ASP A 491 20.37 -1.39 24.00
N ALA A 492 21.41 -0.83 23.34
CA ALA A 492 21.95 0.50 23.63
C ALA A 492 20.97 1.64 23.29
N ALA A 493 20.25 1.53 22.16
CA ALA A 493 19.15 2.45 21.83
C ALA A 493 18.03 2.37 22.88
N THR A 494 17.65 1.16 23.31
CA THR A 494 16.61 0.95 24.34
C THR A 494 17.05 1.49 25.70
N ALA A 495 18.32 1.32 26.09
CA ALA A 495 18.88 1.93 27.29
C ALA A 495 18.81 3.47 27.24
N ALA A 496 19.23 4.07 26.12
CA ALA A 496 19.18 5.52 25.91
C ALA A 496 17.76 6.10 26.08
N ILE A 497 16.74 5.36 25.65
CA ILE A 497 15.32 5.71 25.80
C ILE A 497 14.86 5.66 27.27
N LEU A 498 15.29 4.65 28.02
CA LEU A 498 14.86 4.41 29.40
C LEU A 498 15.61 5.26 30.43
N GLU A 499 16.91 5.51 30.20
CA GLU A 499 17.79 6.23 31.13
C GLU A 499 17.99 7.70 30.75
N GLY A 500 17.78 8.05 29.47
CA GLY A 500 17.88 9.42 28.96
C GLY A 500 19.32 9.90 28.75
N ASP A 501 20.28 8.99 28.60
CA ASP A 501 21.70 9.29 28.36
C ASP A 501 22.04 9.23 26.87
N SER A 502 22.57 10.33 26.31
CA SER A 502 22.93 10.42 24.90
C SER A 502 24.23 9.70 24.53
N SER A 503 25.02 9.26 25.53
CA SER A 503 26.23 8.45 25.27
C SER A 503 25.91 7.05 24.76
N GLU A 504 24.77 6.48 25.16
CA GLU A 504 24.29 5.16 24.74
C GLU A 504 23.78 5.17 23.27
N MET A 505 23.28 6.31 22.79
CA MET A 505 22.95 6.48 21.36
C MET A 505 24.19 6.41 20.47
N THR A 506 25.32 7.02 20.90
CA THR A 506 26.60 6.91 20.19
C THR A 506 27.03 5.44 20.10
N GLN A 507 26.89 4.68 21.19
CA GLN A 507 27.17 3.25 21.21
C GLN A 507 26.28 2.47 20.23
N SER A 508 24.98 2.78 20.14
CA SER A 508 24.08 2.17 19.13
C SER A 508 24.53 2.44 17.70
N VAL A 509 24.89 3.68 17.37
CA VAL A 509 25.38 4.07 16.03
C VAL A 509 26.68 3.33 15.68
N GLN A 510 27.62 3.23 16.63
CA GLN A 510 28.86 2.47 16.45
C GLN A 510 28.62 0.97 16.25
N ALA A 511 27.65 0.39 16.96
CA ALA A 511 27.30 -1.01 16.81
C ALA A 511 26.70 -1.30 15.41
N VAL A 512 25.89 -0.43 14.82
CA VAL A 512 25.40 -0.65 13.43
C VAL A 512 26.55 -0.63 12.42
N LEU A 513 27.49 0.31 12.54
CA LEU A 513 28.70 0.35 11.69
C LEU A 513 29.52 -0.94 11.82
N ALA A 514 29.75 -1.41 13.05
CA ALA A 514 30.47 -2.65 13.31
C ALA A 514 29.74 -3.89 12.77
N ALA A 515 28.41 -3.96 12.91
CA ALA A 515 27.61 -5.04 12.32
C ALA A 515 27.64 -5.03 10.79
N SER A 516 27.59 -3.84 10.18
CA SER A 516 27.67 -3.66 8.74
C SER A 516 28.98 -4.18 8.15
N GLU A 517 30.13 -3.84 8.77
CA GLU A 517 31.42 -4.39 8.36
C GLU A 517 31.51 -5.91 8.61
N GLN A 518 31.02 -6.38 9.75
CA GLN A 518 31.05 -7.80 10.13
C GLN A 518 30.20 -8.67 9.20
N LEU A 519 29.02 -8.18 8.77
CA LEU A 519 28.14 -8.87 7.82
C LEU A 519 28.70 -8.82 6.40
N GLN A 520 29.25 -7.69 5.95
CA GLN A 520 29.88 -7.59 4.63
C GLN A 520 31.08 -8.54 4.45
N ALA A 521 31.80 -8.86 5.52
CA ALA A 521 32.94 -9.77 5.49
C ALA A 521 32.57 -11.27 5.27
N ILE A 522 31.28 -11.61 5.21
CA ILE A 522 30.78 -12.99 5.14
C ILE A 522 30.67 -13.46 3.69
N ASP A 523 31.42 -14.50 3.33
CA ASP A 523 31.25 -15.20 2.04
C ASP A 523 30.06 -16.16 2.13
N THR A 524 28.90 -15.74 1.64
CA THR A 524 27.67 -16.53 1.63
C THR A 524 27.56 -17.45 0.42
N SER A 525 28.48 -17.39 -0.55
CA SER A 525 28.34 -18.09 -1.84
C SER A 525 28.38 -19.63 -1.74
N GLY A 526 28.79 -20.17 -0.59
CA GLY A 526 28.74 -21.59 -0.25
C GLY A 526 27.46 -22.05 0.47
N LEU A 527 26.51 -21.15 0.75
CA LEU A 527 25.23 -21.50 1.36
C LEU A 527 24.25 -22.14 0.36
N PRO A 528 23.28 -22.94 0.82
CA PRO A 528 22.21 -23.42 -0.05
C PRO A 528 21.31 -22.25 -0.47
N ALA A 529 20.88 -22.24 -1.73
CA ALA A 529 19.90 -21.26 -2.21
C ALA A 529 18.57 -21.39 -1.41
N PRO A 530 17.88 -20.28 -1.11
CA PRO A 530 18.18 -18.90 -1.52
C PRO A 530 19.20 -18.14 -0.65
N PHE A 531 19.76 -18.76 0.40
CA PHE A 531 20.66 -18.09 1.36
C PHE A 531 22.04 -17.73 0.79
N ASP A 532 22.41 -18.24 -0.38
CA ASP A 532 23.60 -17.80 -1.11
C ASP A 532 23.60 -16.30 -1.43
N GLN A 533 22.40 -15.71 -1.53
CA GLN A 533 22.16 -14.30 -1.82
C GLN A 533 22.33 -13.36 -0.61
N LEU A 534 22.48 -13.89 0.62
CA LEU A 534 22.63 -13.09 1.84
C LEU A 534 23.76 -12.05 1.76
N GLY A 535 24.88 -12.40 1.13
CA GLY A 535 26.03 -11.49 0.95
C GLY A 535 25.68 -10.25 0.12
N SER A 536 24.76 -10.36 -0.85
CA SER A 536 24.28 -9.18 -1.60
C SER A 536 23.42 -8.25 -0.73
N ALA A 537 22.68 -8.79 0.25
CA ALA A 537 21.97 -7.99 1.24
C ALA A 537 22.94 -7.28 2.20
N PHE A 538 24.03 -7.95 2.58
CA PHE A 538 25.08 -7.39 3.45
C PHE A 538 25.93 -6.32 2.73
N ASP A 539 26.28 -6.53 1.47
CA ASP A 539 26.92 -5.50 0.62
C ASP A 539 26.03 -4.26 0.45
N ALA A 540 24.70 -4.44 0.32
CA ALA A 540 23.74 -3.35 0.24
C ALA A 540 23.65 -2.55 1.56
N LEU A 541 23.68 -3.21 2.72
CA LEU A 541 23.80 -2.54 4.02
C LEU A 541 25.09 -1.71 4.07
N ALA A 542 26.24 -2.31 3.77
CA ALA A 542 27.54 -1.66 3.82
C ALA A 542 27.69 -0.46 2.86
N ALA A 543 27.11 -0.56 1.67
CA ALA A 543 27.02 0.57 0.75
C ALA A 543 26.15 1.71 1.33
N GLY A 544 25.05 1.39 2.01
CA GLY A 544 24.15 2.35 2.63
C GLY A 544 24.72 3.04 3.88
N VAL A 545 25.39 2.30 4.77
CA VAL A 545 26.00 2.83 6.01
C VAL A 545 27.39 3.45 5.76
N GLY A 546 27.96 3.28 4.56
CA GLY A 546 29.13 4.03 4.09
C GLY A 546 30.51 3.40 4.37
N THR A 547 30.58 2.09 4.64
CA THR A 547 31.84 1.39 5.00
C THR A 547 32.77 1.09 3.80
N GLY A 548 32.46 1.65 2.62
CA GLY A 548 33.19 1.48 1.36
C GLY A 548 34.56 2.17 1.25
N SER A 549 35.53 1.78 2.09
CA SER A 549 36.98 1.98 1.91
C SER A 549 37.53 3.42 1.66
N GLY A 550 37.86 4.17 2.74
CA GLY A 550 39.12 4.97 2.82
C GLY A 550 39.16 6.43 3.35
N ASP A 551 39.49 6.62 4.65
CA ASP A 551 40.40 7.67 5.24
C ASP A 551 40.06 9.21 5.06
N VAL A 552 39.79 10.11 6.05
CA VAL A 552 39.68 10.12 7.55
C VAL A 552 38.87 11.36 8.05
N GLY A 553 38.04 11.27 9.11
CA GLY A 553 37.72 12.46 9.97
C GLY A 553 36.32 12.65 10.61
N VAL A 554 35.99 11.93 11.69
CA VAL A 554 34.96 12.39 12.66
C VAL A 554 35.42 13.73 13.26
N GLY A 555 34.73 14.84 12.98
CA GLY A 555 35.27 16.15 13.36
C GLY A 555 34.52 17.40 12.90
N GLY A 556 33.24 17.56 13.27
CA GLY A 556 32.62 18.89 13.22
C GLY A 556 31.13 18.93 13.51
N ASP A 557 30.75 19.33 14.73
CA ASP A 557 29.48 19.96 15.18
C ASP A 557 28.11 19.42 14.69
N GLY A 558 28.07 18.30 13.95
CA GLY A 558 26.83 17.57 13.64
C GLY A 558 26.18 17.07 14.92
N SER A 559 24.85 17.13 14.98
CA SER A 559 24.13 16.59 16.12
C SER A 559 24.02 15.08 15.99
N THR A 560 23.95 14.35 17.10
CA THR A 560 23.71 12.89 17.08
C THR A 560 22.39 12.50 16.41
N VAL A 561 21.52 13.46 16.11
CA VAL A 561 20.26 13.28 15.37
C VAL A 561 20.52 13.13 13.87
N ASP A 562 21.52 13.85 13.32
CA ASP A 562 21.85 13.81 11.89
C ASP A 562 22.47 12.46 11.48
N ASP A 563 23.29 11.87 12.37
CA ASP A 563 23.94 10.57 12.15
C ASP A 563 22.94 9.38 12.19
N VAL A 564 21.81 9.53 12.90
CA VAL A 564 20.85 8.43 13.11
C VAL A 564 19.94 8.23 11.89
N ALA A 565 19.47 9.31 11.27
CA ALA A 565 18.66 9.25 10.05
C ALA A 565 19.42 8.61 8.86
N PHE A 566 20.74 8.73 8.85
CA PHE A 566 21.61 8.12 7.83
C PHE A 566 21.68 6.58 7.93
N ILE A 567 21.36 6.00 9.09
CA ILE A 567 21.62 4.59 9.41
C ILE A 567 20.33 3.74 9.43
N ALA A 568 19.18 4.35 9.72
CA ALA A 568 17.90 3.64 9.72
C ALA A 568 17.50 3.09 8.34
N ALA A 569 17.60 3.90 7.27
CA ALA A 569 17.20 3.46 5.92
C ALA A 569 18.00 2.26 5.37
N PRO A 570 19.34 2.18 5.55
CA PRO A 570 20.11 0.96 5.24
C PRO A 570 19.65 -0.29 6.01
N LEU A 571 19.26 -0.16 7.28
CA LEU A 571 18.75 -1.28 8.09
C LEU A 571 17.37 -1.77 7.64
N VAL A 572 16.48 -0.87 7.24
CA VAL A 572 15.20 -1.21 6.61
C VAL A 572 15.42 -1.93 5.27
N SER A 573 16.40 -1.48 4.48
CA SER A 573 16.80 -2.13 3.23
C SER A 573 17.32 -3.56 3.47
N LEU A 574 18.15 -3.76 4.49
CA LEU A 574 18.60 -5.10 4.90
C LEU A 574 17.41 -6.00 5.23
N SER A 575 16.49 -5.58 6.10
CA SER A 575 15.30 -6.38 6.46
C SER A 575 14.48 -6.81 5.23
N ARG A 576 14.24 -5.90 4.26
CA ARG A 576 13.52 -6.23 3.02
C ARG A 576 14.25 -7.29 2.20
N ASN A 577 15.57 -7.16 2.03
CA ASN A 577 16.36 -8.14 1.29
C ASN A 577 16.37 -9.52 1.97
N LEU A 578 16.37 -9.56 3.31
CA LEU A 578 16.26 -10.80 4.08
C LEU A 578 14.87 -11.44 3.94
N ASN A 579 13.79 -10.65 3.96
CA ASN A 579 12.43 -11.16 3.74
C ASN A 579 12.24 -11.72 2.32
N ASN A 580 12.78 -11.05 1.28
CA ASN A 580 12.76 -11.58 -0.09
C ASN A 580 13.49 -12.95 -0.19
N ILE A 581 14.54 -13.17 0.60
CA ILE A 581 15.24 -14.45 0.68
C ILE A 581 14.39 -15.50 1.41
N LEU A 582 13.63 -15.12 2.44
CA LEU A 582 12.70 -16.00 3.17
C LEU A 582 11.50 -16.42 2.32
N ASP A 583 10.89 -15.50 1.58
CA ASP A 583 9.76 -15.80 0.68
C ASP A 583 10.17 -16.85 -0.39
N GLY A 584 11.41 -16.78 -0.87
CA GLY A 584 11.99 -17.77 -1.78
C GLY A 584 12.15 -19.18 -1.18
N VAL A 585 12.04 -19.34 0.14
CA VAL A 585 11.99 -20.64 0.84
C VAL A 585 10.58 -21.24 0.79
N GLU A 586 9.52 -20.43 0.87
CA GLU A 586 8.14 -20.94 0.81
C GLU A 586 7.77 -21.51 -0.56
N GLU A 587 8.37 -20.99 -1.64
CA GLU A 587 8.21 -21.54 -3.00
C GLU A 587 8.98 -22.87 -3.22
N GLN A 588 9.85 -23.30 -2.30
CA GLN A 588 10.73 -24.47 -2.45
C GLN A 588 10.88 -25.31 -1.16
N VAL A 589 10.06 -26.34 -0.98
CA VAL A 589 10.06 -27.18 0.25
C VAL A 589 9.98 -28.69 -0.09
N PRO A 590 10.63 -29.63 0.64
CA PRO A 590 11.57 -29.47 1.78
C PRO A 590 12.97 -30.09 1.56
N GLY A 591 13.94 -29.70 2.40
CA GLY A 591 15.14 -30.51 2.64
C GLY A 591 16.13 -29.88 3.63
N GLU A 592 16.70 -28.75 3.25
CA GLU A 592 17.86 -28.10 3.88
C GLU A 592 17.65 -26.57 3.71
N VAL A 593 17.68 -25.69 4.71
CA VAL A 593 18.02 -25.82 6.13
C VAL A 593 17.12 -24.86 6.96
N PRO A 594 16.22 -25.35 7.84
CA PRO A 594 15.30 -24.49 8.60
C PRO A 594 15.98 -23.49 9.54
N VAL A 595 17.20 -23.82 9.95
CA VAL A 595 18.03 -23.05 10.89
C VAL A 595 18.51 -21.73 10.28
N PHE A 596 18.83 -21.70 8.97
CA PHE A 596 19.16 -20.46 8.26
C PHE A 596 17.93 -19.57 8.05
N ALA A 597 16.75 -20.15 7.81
CA ALA A 597 15.50 -19.39 7.74
C ALA A 597 15.22 -18.67 9.07
N GLY A 598 15.35 -19.39 10.20
CA GLY A 598 15.21 -18.80 11.53
C GLY A 598 16.18 -17.65 11.82
N LEU A 599 17.47 -17.84 11.53
CA LEU A 599 18.47 -16.79 11.75
C LEU A 599 18.28 -15.58 10.81
N THR A 600 17.88 -15.82 9.56
CA THR A 600 17.58 -14.77 8.56
C THR A 600 16.33 -13.97 8.96
N SER A 601 15.30 -14.63 9.48
CA SER A 601 14.09 -13.99 10.03
C SER A 601 14.43 -13.14 11.25
N VAL A 602 15.15 -13.68 12.24
CA VAL A 602 15.57 -12.88 13.42
C VAL A 602 16.46 -11.71 13.01
N LEU A 603 17.41 -11.88 12.09
CA LEU A 603 18.23 -10.78 11.59
C LEU A 603 17.38 -9.70 10.89
N SER A 604 16.32 -10.09 10.16
CA SER A 604 15.37 -9.16 9.55
C SER A 604 14.60 -8.35 10.59
N THR A 605 13.96 -9.05 11.54
CA THR A 605 13.16 -8.44 12.62
C THR A 605 14.00 -7.52 13.50
N VAL A 606 15.25 -7.88 13.81
CA VAL A 606 16.19 -7.03 14.57
C VAL A 606 16.62 -5.80 13.77
N SER A 607 16.93 -5.95 12.47
CA SER A 607 17.33 -4.82 11.62
C SER A 607 16.20 -3.80 11.51
N LEU A 608 14.97 -4.25 11.28
CA LEU A 608 13.79 -3.41 11.18
C LEU A 608 13.43 -2.77 12.53
N GLY A 609 13.45 -3.54 13.62
CA GLY A 609 13.16 -3.04 14.96
C GLY A 609 14.15 -2.00 15.45
N LEU A 610 15.43 -2.20 15.15
CA LEU A 610 16.49 -1.23 15.41
C LEU A 610 16.28 0.07 14.61
N ALA A 611 15.98 -0.03 13.31
CA ALA A 611 15.70 1.14 12.47
C ALA A 611 14.53 1.96 13.04
N ASN A 612 13.41 1.31 13.36
CA ASN A 612 12.23 1.96 13.94
C ASN A 612 12.55 2.61 15.32
N THR A 613 13.35 1.93 16.16
CA THR A 613 13.75 2.44 17.49
C THR A 613 14.64 3.67 17.37
N LEU A 614 15.57 3.67 16.41
CA LEU A 614 16.44 4.79 16.07
C LEU A 614 15.68 5.99 15.51
N GLU A 615 14.70 5.78 14.62
CA GLU A 615 13.84 6.84 14.08
C GLU A 615 12.98 7.49 15.17
N GLN A 616 12.41 6.72 16.10
CA GLN A 616 11.65 7.28 17.21
C GLN A 616 12.52 8.05 18.23
N LEU A 617 13.80 7.67 18.39
CA LEU A 617 14.78 8.43 19.19
C LEU A 617 15.06 9.82 18.61
N VAL A 618 15.09 9.96 17.27
CA VAL A 618 15.18 11.26 16.60
C VAL A 618 13.96 12.15 16.90
N MET A 619 12.77 11.54 17.04
CA MET A 619 11.53 12.27 17.36
C MET A 619 11.42 12.68 18.84
N LEU A 620 12.20 12.08 19.75
CA LEU A 620 12.18 12.40 21.18
C LEU A 620 12.67 13.82 21.52
N ASP A 621 13.64 14.34 20.75
CA ASP A 621 14.16 15.71 20.96
C ASP A 621 13.19 16.81 20.43
N THR A 622 12.10 16.41 19.77
CA THR A 622 11.16 17.36 19.13
C THR A 622 9.69 17.21 19.57
N SER A 623 9.16 16.00 19.81
CA SER A 623 7.76 15.84 20.28
C SER A 623 7.33 14.48 20.85
N ALA A 624 8.08 13.38 20.66
CA ALA A 624 7.60 12.03 21.00
C ALA A 624 7.40 11.79 22.51
N THR A 625 6.47 10.88 22.86
CA THR A 625 6.22 10.47 24.26
C THR A 625 6.77 9.07 24.54
N GLY A 626 7.26 8.83 25.76
CA GLY A 626 7.90 7.56 26.12
C GLY A 626 7.02 6.31 25.99
N GLU A 627 5.69 6.44 26.03
CA GLU A 627 4.76 5.32 25.78
C GLU A 627 4.81 4.85 24.32
N GLN A 628 5.03 5.77 23.38
CA GLN A 628 5.12 5.45 21.94
C GLN A 628 6.38 4.65 21.62
N LEU A 629 7.52 4.99 22.23
CA LEU A 629 8.78 4.24 22.08
C LEU A 629 8.74 2.87 22.75
N LEU A 630 8.13 2.78 23.94
CA LEU A 630 7.90 1.48 24.59
C LEU A 630 7.06 0.56 23.69
N GLY A 631 6.07 1.09 22.98
CA GLY A 631 5.29 0.35 21.99
C GLY A 631 6.11 -0.15 20.79
N THR A 632 7.04 0.65 20.25
CA THR A 632 7.91 0.24 19.13
C THR A 632 8.87 -0.89 19.53
N VAL A 633 9.53 -0.76 20.69
CA VAL A 633 10.42 -1.81 21.20
C VAL A 633 9.62 -3.06 21.55
N GLN A 634 8.46 -2.92 22.20
CA GLN A 634 7.58 -4.05 22.51
C GLN A 634 7.10 -4.79 21.25
N GLY A 635 6.66 -4.09 20.20
CA GLY A 635 6.22 -4.73 18.96
C GLY A 635 7.35 -5.49 18.24
N THR A 636 8.58 -4.98 18.30
CA THR A 636 9.76 -5.70 17.81
C THR A 636 9.99 -6.99 18.62
N LEU A 637 9.90 -6.91 19.95
CA LEU A 637 10.08 -8.06 20.84
C LEU A 637 8.96 -9.11 20.66
N GLU A 638 7.72 -8.69 20.43
CA GLU A 638 6.59 -9.58 20.14
C GLU A 638 6.78 -10.32 18.81
N ASN A 639 7.21 -9.63 17.75
CA ASN A 639 7.53 -10.26 16.46
C ASN A 639 8.70 -11.24 16.60
N LEU A 640 9.77 -10.84 17.29
CA LEU A 640 10.94 -11.67 17.57
C LEU A 640 10.58 -12.95 18.34
N VAL A 641 9.68 -12.85 19.33
CA VAL A 641 9.16 -14.03 20.04
C VAL A 641 8.38 -14.94 19.08
N ASN A 642 7.57 -14.38 18.18
CA ASN A 642 6.83 -15.17 17.18
C ASN A 642 7.78 -15.88 16.20
N ASP A 643 8.78 -15.20 15.64
CA ASP A 643 9.79 -15.76 14.74
C ASP A 643 10.55 -16.94 15.38
N VAL A 644 10.82 -16.82 16.69
CA VAL A 644 11.50 -17.82 17.50
C VAL A 644 10.57 -18.97 17.90
N LEU A 645 9.28 -18.71 18.15
CA LEU A 645 8.27 -19.75 18.38
C LEU A 645 7.94 -20.55 17.10
N TRP A 646 8.10 -19.95 15.92
CA TRP A 646 8.04 -20.67 14.64
C TRP A 646 9.16 -21.71 14.50
N LEU A 647 10.33 -21.49 15.10
CA LEU A 647 11.40 -22.50 15.13
C LEU A 647 10.98 -23.77 15.90
N ASN A 648 10.11 -23.66 16.91
CA ASN A 648 9.60 -24.80 17.68
C ASN A 648 8.56 -25.63 16.88
N GLN A 649 8.02 -25.13 15.76
CA GLN A 649 7.01 -25.84 14.96
C GLN A 649 7.61 -26.69 13.82
N ILE A 650 8.94 -26.72 13.69
CA ILE A 650 9.66 -27.44 12.63
C ILE A 650 9.75 -28.95 12.96
N PRO A 651 9.47 -29.86 12.00
CA PRO A 651 9.59 -31.30 12.22
C PRO A 651 11.01 -31.70 12.66
N GLY A 652 11.14 -32.25 13.88
CA GLY A 652 12.41 -32.64 14.50
C GLY A 652 12.93 -31.67 15.58
N ALA A 653 12.23 -30.56 15.86
CA ALA A 653 12.52 -29.68 17.00
C ALA A 653 12.51 -30.43 18.35
N GLU A 654 11.71 -31.49 18.46
CA GLU A 654 11.54 -32.33 19.67
C GLU A 654 12.80 -33.08 20.15
N ASP A 655 13.84 -33.18 19.32
CA ASP A 655 15.13 -33.82 19.67
C ASP A 655 16.15 -32.83 20.28
N TYR A 656 15.86 -31.52 20.29
CA TYR A 656 16.73 -30.48 20.85
C TYR A 656 16.34 -30.17 22.30
N THR A 657 17.33 -30.04 23.19
CA THR A 657 17.08 -30.08 24.64
C THR A 657 16.51 -28.79 25.25
N THR A 658 16.66 -27.66 24.58
CA THR A 658 16.07 -26.35 24.92
C THR A 658 16.10 -25.46 23.68
N LEU A 659 14.93 -25.05 23.16
CA LEU A 659 14.83 -23.96 22.19
C LEU A 659 14.48 -22.65 22.91
N PRO A 660 14.82 -21.46 22.37
CA PRO A 660 14.64 -20.20 23.13
C PRO A 660 13.17 -19.90 23.48
N GLY A 661 12.23 -20.37 22.65
CA GLY A 661 10.79 -20.29 22.92
C GLY A 661 10.29 -21.13 24.11
N ASP A 662 11.13 -22.00 24.67
CA ASP A 662 10.84 -22.76 25.90
C ASP A 662 11.30 -22.04 27.19
N ALA A 663 12.03 -20.92 27.04
CA ALA A 663 12.64 -20.16 28.13
C ALA A 663 12.08 -18.73 28.31
N LEU A 664 11.23 -18.29 27.38
CA LEU A 664 10.51 -17.01 27.38
C LEU A 664 9.04 -17.19 27.85
#